data_AF-A0A2T5Q1I0-F1
#
_entry.id   AF-A0A2T5Q1I0-F1
#
_cell.length_a   1.000
_cell.length_b   1.000
_cell.length_c   1.000
_cell.angle_alpha   90.00
_cell.angle_beta   90.00
_cell.angle_gamma   90.00
#
_symmetry.space_group_name_H-M   'P 1'
#
loop_
_entity.id
_entity.type
_entity.pdbx_description
1 polymer ?
#
loop_
_entity_poly.entity_id
_entity_poly.type
_entity_poly.pdbx_seq_one_letter_code
_entity_poly.pdbx_strand_id
1 'polypeptide(L)'
;MQGKSHYKLFKAGKNWCTMMITLVAVAAGVSVASGTVHADTATAPAQTPTVALTNESVDKGAQPSDIKAPNLATDKQQDTDIDFQTPVNAGYIDTVTADTDKANTIDVSGWHATNQYKTGMDHYLIALNGDNNQELYRGKVETVSRPDVQKVYPKAPISENGGFKASIPVDRVNNAPSVRFVSRYTNDANGEINGGADFWYPTIQTKAAYLDNFKVNGNNIEVSGWHADDQSINKPNHFLILFDKTKNKEITRQAVKTLASSDVARNGYNEIVNADHSRFSANFTITPAMLGDELTIVSRYSSDAKNGEGNRSDYWFNNSLKLGKDKNAGYVDQFRIDNKSNKVIVSGWNANDQSTVLTNHYLILFDKTANHEIARQAVKTLASADVAQNGFADVNNADQARFTASFDITPAMVGHQFVLVSRYTDDATHGEGNHSDYWYNQVVDVYANQAGYLDQFHVNGANKQVVVSGWHAADASVLLKNHYLILFDKTANHEVARENVKVTASADVARNGYGNIQNAGQSRYSTTFDITPAMVGHQFVLVSRYTDDAKNGEGNHIDYWYNNNVNLNNNQAWLDHFTQNGTTISASGWHADDASMIDSHHFIILWDLSKGREIARKEVTNVASPDINNVYGNILGANNARFTVDFNIDGQYAHDAMQLVSRYSNADNGEGNYSQVWLTNQYLNLYQNPSWMYQINYSQIQPSGPVGHNIGPGYEGIKTQLVKDRIGTGYQHNTYTTADAYRVMSVQRAHGLPATGWVDYNTWVALGLPADQWTSIDSYVAPLGAGAGASRQDHIEAMIRQAYQYMGKPWLAGCSSSPAYGVDCSGLVMQALYASGINPTSCSSIYHGFPGNEWNSRNLFADPHFMNVSYNDRQRGDLVFYYQPGTHTIWHVAIYLGNNQVIESWPPRVMVQPIVNGQRNVIAGIRRVFA
;
A
#
# COMPACT_ATOMS: atom_id res chain seq x y z
N MET A 1 -4.75 7.07 -16.68
CA MET A 1 -6.08 6.74 -16.11
C MET A 1 -5.94 6.74 -14.60
N GLN A 2 -6.49 7.75 -13.93
CA GLN A 2 -6.46 7.93 -12.48
C GLN A 2 -7.70 7.29 -11.84
N GLY A 3 -7.53 6.47 -10.81
CA GLY A 3 -8.64 5.96 -10.01
C GLY A 3 -9.15 7.04 -9.06
N LYS A 4 -10.42 7.44 -9.21
CA LYS A 4 -11.09 8.37 -8.28
C LYS A 4 -11.32 7.65 -6.93
N SER A 5 -10.73 8.16 -5.86
CA SER A 5 -10.96 7.70 -4.49
C SER A 5 -12.03 8.57 -3.82
N HIS A 6 -13.06 7.96 -3.24
CA HIS A 6 -14.12 8.65 -2.50
C HIS A 6 -13.82 8.62 -0.99
N TYR A 7 -13.74 9.79 -0.36
CA TYR A 7 -13.56 9.96 1.08
C TYR A 7 -14.87 10.42 1.72
N LYS A 8 -15.15 9.93 2.93
CA LYS A 8 -16.29 10.39 3.74
C LYS A 8 -15.76 11.06 5.00
N LEU A 9 -16.24 12.28 5.26
CA LEU A 9 -15.91 13.07 6.44
C LEU A 9 -16.91 12.76 7.55
N PHE A 10 -16.42 12.55 8.76
CA PHE A 10 -17.27 12.47 9.95
C PHE A 10 -16.63 13.18 11.14
N LYS A 11 -17.49 13.63 12.05
CA LYS A 11 -17.14 14.49 13.17
C LYS A 11 -17.14 13.69 14.47
N ALA A 12 -15.99 13.60 15.12
CA ALA A 12 -15.85 13.07 16.47
C ALA A 12 -15.33 14.20 17.39
N GLY A 13 -16.22 14.79 18.18
CA GLY A 13 -15.88 15.95 19.01
C GLY A 13 -15.60 17.23 18.18
N LYS A 14 -14.51 17.94 18.51
CA LYS A 14 -14.15 19.24 17.89
C LYS A 14 -13.19 19.12 16.68
N ASN A 15 -12.76 17.92 16.30
CA ASN A 15 -11.84 17.71 15.17
C ASN A 15 -12.50 16.94 14.01
N TRP A 16 -12.06 17.21 12.79
CA TRP A 16 -12.48 16.52 11.57
C TRP A 16 -11.46 15.44 11.19
N CYS A 17 -11.93 14.22 10.92
CA CYS A 17 -11.07 13.10 10.48
C CYS A 17 -11.53 12.58 9.11
N THR A 18 -10.59 12.14 8.28
CA THR A 18 -10.82 11.54 6.95
C THR A 18 -10.44 10.07 6.96
N MET A 19 -11.29 9.20 6.38
CA MET A 19 -11.00 7.78 6.20
C MET A 19 -11.23 7.38 4.72
N MET A 20 -10.31 6.60 4.16
CA MET A 20 -10.39 6.06 2.80
C MET A 20 -11.27 4.79 2.82
N ILE A 21 -12.29 4.72 1.96
CA ILE A 21 -13.18 3.55 1.87
C ILE A 21 -12.65 2.64 0.74
N THR A 22 -12.03 1.52 1.10
CA THR A 22 -11.63 0.47 0.16
C THR A 22 -12.77 -0.53 -0.01
N LEU A 23 -13.31 -0.63 -1.24
CA LEU A 23 -14.35 -1.58 -1.61
C LEU A 23 -13.70 -2.95 -1.87
N VAL A 24 -13.78 -3.87 -0.91
CA VAL A 24 -13.36 -5.27 -1.07
C VAL A 24 -14.56 -6.10 -1.50
N ALA A 25 -14.46 -6.73 -2.66
CA ALA A 25 -15.45 -7.65 -3.19
C ALA A 25 -15.53 -8.92 -2.32
N VAL A 26 -16.76 -9.27 -1.95
CA VAL A 26 -17.12 -10.41 -1.11
C VAL A 26 -17.13 -11.71 -1.94
N ALA A 27 -16.39 -12.71 -1.49
CA ALA A 27 -16.64 -14.13 -1.78
C ALA A 27 -16.84 -14.86 -0.44
N ALA A 28 -17.82 -15.75 -0.41
CA ALA A 28 -18.53 -16.21 0.77
C ALA A 28 -17.73 -17.13 1.72
N GLY A 29 -17.97 -16.97 3.02
CA GLY A 29 -17.50 -17.85 4.10
C GLY A 29 -18.07 -17.39 5.43
N VAL A 30 -19.26 -17.87 5.76
CA VAL A 30 -20.09 -17.44 6.90
C VAL A 30 -19.42 -17.75 8.24
N SER A 31 -19.23 -16.73 9.08
CA SER A 31 -19.01 -16.86 10.53
C SER A 31 -20.24 -16.34 11.28
N VAL A 32 -20.87 -17.16 12.11
CA VAL A 32 -21.92 -16.73 13.05
C VAL A 32 -21.48 -17.04 14.48
N ALA A 33 -21.47 -15.96 15.26
CA ALA A 33 -21.72 -15.83 16.69
C ALA A 33 -21.12 -16.86 17.67
N SER A 34 -20.25 -16.31 18.51
CA SER A 34 -20.04 -16.68 19.91
C SER A 34 -21.38 -16.92 20.63
N GLY A 35 -21.61 -18.18 21.00
CA GLY A 35 -22.65 -18.60 21.93
C GLY A 35 -22.00 -19.39 23.07
N THR A 36 -22.09 -18.84 24.28
CA THR A 36 -21.87 -19.55 25.54
C THR A 36 -22.81 -20.75 25.63
N VAL A 37 -22.26 -21.96 25.80
CA VAL A 37 -23.04 -23.15 26.15
C VAL A 37 -22.64 -23.56 27.56
N HIS A 38 -23.55 -23.31 28.49
CA HIS A 38 -23.60 -23.95 29.79
C HIS A 38 -23.97 -25.43 29.58
N ALA A 39 -23.24 -26.34 30.22
CA ALA A 39 -23.70 -27.71 30.40
C ALA A 39 -24.15 -27.85 31.85
N ASP A 40 -25.46 -28.08 31.99
CA ASP A 40 -26.21 -28.21 33.22
C ASP A 40 -25.75 -29.41 34.06
N THR A 41 -25.49 -29.13 35.34
CA THR A 41 -25.60 -30.08 36.45
C THR A 41 -27.06 -30.25 36.84
N ALA A 42 -27.57 -31.49 36.82
CA ALA A 42 -28.79 -31.88 37.53
C ALA A 42 -28.69 -33.32 38.08
N THR A 43 -28.30 -33.37 39.36
CA THR A 43 -28.77 -34.22 40.48
C THR A 43 -29.65 -35.48 40.28
N ALA A 44 -29.10 -36.61 40.80
CA ALA A 44 -29.61 -37.48 41.91
C ALA A 44 -30.90 -38.34 41.70
N PRO A 45 -31.28 -39.30 42.60
CA PRO A 45 -30.55 -40.24 43.49
C PRO A 45 -31.14 -41.69 43.52
N ALA A 46 -30.47 -42.64 44.20
CA ALA A 46 -31.08 -43.79 44.92
C ALA A 46 -30.01 -44.41 45.87
N GLN A 47 -29.98 -44.15 47.19
CA GLN A 47 -30.72 -44.76 48.31
C GLN A 47 -30.64 -46.30 48.39
N THR A 48 -29.69 -46.84 49.19
CA THR A 48 -29.80 -47.43 50.57
C THR A 48 -30.15 -48.93 50.59
N PRO A 49 -29.72 -49.77 51.58
CA PRO A 49 -29.58 -49.42 53.00
C PRO A 49 -28.33 -49.93 53.76
N THR A 50 -28.07 -49.18 54.83
CA THR A 50 -27.27 -49.47 56.01
C THR A 50 -27.95 -50.53 56.90
N VAL A 51 -27.18 -51.43 57.51
CA VAL A 51 -27.46 -51.95 58.86
C VAL A 51 -26.15 -51.95 59.65
N ALA A 52 -26.21 -51.37 60.84
CA ALA A 52 -25.14 -51.21 61.82
C ALA A 52 -25.22 -52.28 62.93
N LEU A 53 -24.28 -52.18 63.88
CA LEU A 53 -24.15 -52.84 65.20
C LEU A 53 -23.24 -54.10 65.16
N THR A 54 -22.26 -54.32 66.04
CA THR A 54 -21.87 -53.69 67.32
C THR A 54 -20.47 -54.15 67.74
N ASN A 55 -19.83 -53.33 68.58
CA ASN A 55 -18.61 -53.58 69.34
C ASN A 55 -18.58 -54.94 70.07
N GLU A 56 -17.39 -55.53 70.25
CA GLU A 56 -16.86 -55.74 71.60
C GLU A 56 -15.36 -56.07 71.61
N SER A 57 -14.63 -55.27 72.38
CA SER A 57 -13.32 -55.52 72.94
C SER A 57 -13.43 -56.47 74.14
N VAL A 58 -12.56 -57.48 74.28
CA VAL A 58 -12.11 -57.93 75.62
C VAL A 58 -10.64 -58.36 75.58
N ASP A 59 -9.98 -57.92 76.64
CA ASP A 59 -8.58 -57.96 77.02
C ASP A 59 -8.09 -59.35 77.44
N LYS A 60 -6.77 -59.39 77.64
CA LYS A 60 -5.90 -60.47 78.12
C LYS A 60 -6.28 -61.04 79.49
N GLY A 61 -5.92 -62.32 79.67
CA GLY A 61 -5.16 -62.75 80.85
C GLY A 61 -5.61 -64.04 81.52
N ALA A 62 -4.83 -65.12 81.33
CA ALA A 62 -4.37 -66.02 82.40
C ALA A 62 -3.45 -67.14 81.85
N GLN A 63 -2.22 -67.21 82.37
CA GLN A 63 -1.30 -68.37 82.38
C GLN A 63 -1.60 -69.25 83.64
N PRO A 64 -0.91 -70.38 83.90
CA PRO A 64 -0.44 -71.50 83.06
C PRO A 64 -0.76 -72.89 83.68
N SER A 65 -0.53 -74.00 82.96
CA SER A 65 0.17 -75.21 83.48
C SER A 65 0.21 -76.40 82.49
N ASP A 66 1.44 -76.77 82.14
CA ASP A 66 2.05 -78.08 81.92
C ASP A 66 1.27 -79.36 81.47
N ILE A 67 1.81 -79.91 80.36
CA ILE A 67 2.25 -81.31 80.11
C ILE A 67 1.18 -82.41 79.99
N LYS A 68 0.98 -82.96 78.77
CA LYS A 68 1.53 -84.27 78.25
C LYS A 68 0.84 -84.70 76.93
N ALA A 69 1.66 -85.14 75.95
CA ALA A 69 1.26 -85.99 74.80
C ALA A 69 0.97 -87.45 75.29
N PRO A 70 0.35 -88.40 74.54
CA PRO A 70 0.69 -88.74 73.14
C PRO A 70 -0.38 -89.37 72.19
N ASN A 71 0.00 -89.43 70.90
CA ASN A 71 -0.16 -90.49 69.86
C ASN A 71 -1.50 -90.90 69.16
N LEU A 72 -1.50 -90.66 67.83
CA LEU A 72 -1.69 -91.56 66.66
C LEU A 72 -2.96 -92.45 66.52
N ALA A 73 -3.70 -92.30 65.39
CA ALA A 73 -3.84 -93.31 64.30
C ALA A 73 -4.95 -93.00 63.23
N THR A 74 -4.52 -92.91 61.97
CA THR A 74 -5.03 -93.45 60.66
C THR A 74 -6.51 -93.50 60.19
N ASP A 75 -6.73 -92.88 59.00
CA ASP A 75 -7.39 -93.28 57.72
C ASP A 75 -8.78 -93.96 57.61
N LYS A 76 -9.64 -93.39 56.72
CA LYS A 76 -10.27 -94.04 55.54
C LYS A 76 -11.20 -93.10 54.71
N GLN A 77 -11.22 -93.30 53.38
CA GLN A 77 -11.93 -92.53 52.33
C GLN A 77 -13.21 -93.27 51.84
N GLN A 78 -14.27 -92.55 51.43
CA GLN A 78 -15.51 -93.11 50.83
C GLN A 78 -16.16 -92.12 49.82
N ASP A 79 -16.73 -92.67 48.74
CA ASP A 79 -17.18 -92.08 47.44
C ASP A 79 -18.65 -91.57 47.44
N THR A 80 -19.00 -90.49 46.68
CA THR A 80 -20.39 -89.97 46.50
C THR A 80 -20.69 -89.22 45.18
N ASP A 81 -21.89 -89.50 44.64
CA ASP A 81 -22.67 -89.09 43.45
C ASP A 81 -22.54 -87.63 42.88
N ILE A 82 -22.54 -87.45 41.54
CA ILE A 82 -22.33 -86.15 40.82
C ILE A 82 -23.61 -85.69 40.04
N ASP A 83 -24.01 -84.41 40.18
CA ASP A 83 -25.17 -83.75 39.52
C ASP A 83 -24.74 -82.74 38.43
N PHE A 84 -25.08 -83.00 37.15
CA PHE A 84 -24.71 -82.16 36.00
C PHE A 84 -25.73 -81.06 35.63
N GLN A 85 -26.83 -80.87 36.38
CA GLN A 85 -27.93 -79.97 35.95
C GLN A 85 -27.85 -78.52 36.46
N THR A 86 -27.01 -78.21 37.46
CA THR A 86 -26.80 -76.83 37.94
C THR A 86 -25.46 -76.29 37.44
N PRO A 87 -25.40 -75.28 36.55
CA PRO A 87 -24.14 -74.76 36.02
C PRO A 87 -23.23 -74.23 37.13
N VAL A 88 -22.01 -74.76 37.23
CA VAL A 88 -20.96 -74.26 38.14
C VAL A 88 -19.73 -73.99 37.29
N ASN A 89 -19.24 -72.76 37.30
CA ASN A 89 -17.97 -72.36 36.66
C ASN A 89 -17.39 -71.15 37.41
N ALA A 90 -16.67 -71.41 38.50
CA ALA A 90 -16.15 -70.40 39.40
C ALA A 90 -14.66 -70.60 39.64
N GLY A 91 -13.92 -69.51 39.84
CA GLY A 91 -12.52 -69.55 40.18
C GLY A 91 -12.06 -68.31 40.91
N TYR A 92 -10.91 -68.41 41.58
CA TYR A 92 -10.21 -67.28 42.16
C TYR A 92 -8.69 -67.47 42.05
N ILE A 93 -7.94 -66.37 41.92
CA ILE A 93 -6.48 -66.37 42.05
C ILE A 93 -6.17 -66.09 43.51
N ASP A 94 -5.55 -67.04 44.20
CA ASP A 94 -5.19 -66.89 45.60
C ASP A 94 -3.93 -66.01 45.74
N THR A 95 -2.92 -66.26 44.91
CA THR A 95 -1.68 -65.47 44.91
C THR A 95 -1.07 -65.36 43.52
N VAL A 96 -0.46 -64.21 43.25
CA VAL A 96 0.50 -64.02 42.17
C VAL A 96 1.78 -63.53 42.84
N THR A 97 2.84 -64.34 42.78
CA THR A 97 4.11 -64.04 43.45
C THR A 97 5.26 -64.30 42.50
N ALA A 98 6.19 -63.37 42.38
CA ALA A 98 7.44 -63.62 41.67
C ALA A 98 8.35 -64.51 42.54
N ASP A 99 8.80 -65.65 42.02
CA ASP A 99 9.90 -66.41 42.64
C ASP A 99 11.23 -65.78 42.22
N THR A 100 11.80 -65.03 43.16
CA THR A 100 13.03 -64.24 42.96
C THR A 100 14.30 -65.04 43.15
N ASP A 101 14.24 -66.26 43.68
CA ASP A 101 15.43 -66.87 44.28
C ASP A 101 16.02 -67.99 43.41
N LYS A 102 15.26 -68.68 42.53
CA LYS A 102 15.82 -69.78 41.69
C LYS A 102 15.32 -70.00 40.26
N ALA A 103 14.27 -69.33 39.75
CA ALA A 103 13.75 -69.68 38.41
C ALA A 103 13.32 -68.54 37.47
N ASN A 104 13.32 -67.26 37.88
CA ASN A 104 12.82 -66.14 37.05
C ASN A 104 11.41 -66.41 36.48
N THR A 105 10.52 -66.90 37.36
CA THR A 105 9.12 -67.24 37.06
C THR A 105 8.17 -66.46 37.97
N ILE A 106 6.96 -66.21 37.47
CA ILE A 106 5.80 -65.76 38.21
C ILE A 106 4.99 -66.98 38.58
N ASP A 107 4.88 -67.24 39.87
CA ASP A 107 4.06 -68.32 40.40
C ASP A 107 2.65 -67.80 40.65
N VAL A 108 1.72 -68.41 39.94
CA VAL A 108 0.28 -68.14 40.05
C VAL A 108 -0.36 -69.33 40.74
N SER A 109 -1.05 -69.08 41.84
CA SER A 109 -1.87 -70.09 42.51
C SER A 109 -3.32 -69.65 42.59
N GLY A 110 -4.22 -70.60 42.44
CA GLY A 110 -5.65 -70.32 42.43
C GLY A 110 -6.47 -71.60 42.41
N TRP A 111 -7.76 -71.45 42.14
CA TRP A 111 -8.66 -72.57 41.93
C TRP A 111 -9.68 -72.29 40.83
N HIS A 112 -10.18 -73.37 40.21
CA HIS A 112 -11.22 -73.36 39.20
C HIS A 112 -12.10 -74.60 39.38
N ALA A 113 -13.31 -74.39 39.88
CA ALA A 113 -14.34 -75.39 40.08
C ALA A 113 -15.39 -75.30 38.95
N THR A 114 -15.60 -76.40 38.23
CA THR A 114 -16.57 -76.44 37.14
C THR A 114 -17.28 -77.79 37.05
N ASN A 115 -18.57 -77.78 36.72
CA ASN A 115 -19.34 -79.00 36.45
C ASN A 115 -19.24 -79.46 34.98
N GLN A 116 -18.49 -78.72 34.16
CA GLN A 116 -18.19 -79.09 32.77
C GLN A 116 -16.94 -79.96 32.64
N TYR A 117 -16.21 -80.16 33.75
CA TYR A 117 -15.11 -81.10 33.81
C TYR A 117 -15.61 -82.53 33.62
N LYS A 118 -14.91 -83.29 32.77
CA LYS A 118 -15.07 -84.73 32.61
C LYS A 118 -13.75 -85.40 32.93
N THR A 119 -13.82 -86.58 33.54
CA THR A 119 -12.64 -87.39 33.87
C THR A 119 -11.73 -87.53 32.64
N GLY A 120 -10.49 -87.07 32.77
CA GLY A 120 -9.47 -87.14 31.71
C GLY A 120 -9.19 -85.82 30.99
N MET A 121 -9.88 -84.72 31.32
CA MET A 121 -9.53 -83.38 30.82
C MET A 121 -8.24 -82.84 31.44
N ASP A 122 -7.47 -82.11 30.65
CA ASP A 122 -6.26 -81.42 31.08
C ASP A 122 -6.57 -80.00 31.55
N HIS A 123 -5.81 -79.51 32.53
CA HIS A 123 -5.99 -78.20 33.16
C HIS A 123 -4.82 -77.26 32.81
N TYR A 124 -5.13 -76.11 32.21
CA TYR A 124 -4.18 -75.09 31.77
C TYR A 124 -4.44 -73.73 32.43
N LEU A 125 -3.37 -72.96 32.59
CA LEU A 125 -3.42 -71.53 32.86
C LEU A 125 -2.84 -70.79 31.65
N ILE A 126 -3.58 -69.79 31.16
CA ILE A 126 -3.22 -68.93 30.04
C ILE A 126 -3.05 -67.51 30.59
N ALA A 127 -1.93 -66.86 30.27
CA ALA A 127 -1.69 -65.45 30.56
C ALA A 127 -1.88 -64.63 29.29
N LEU A 128 -2.65 -63.57 29.39
CA LEU A 128 -2.96 -62.64 28.30
C LEU A 128 -2.50 -61.24 28.68
N ASN A 129 -2.13 -60.42 27.70
CA ASN A 129 -1.96 -58.98 27.90
C ASN A 129 -3.33 -58.37 28.22
N GLY A 130 -3.42 -57.67 29.34
CA GLY A 130 -4.70 -57.17 29.87
C GLY A 130 -5.34 -56.06 29.04
N ASP A 131 -4.57 -55.39 28.17
CA ASP A 131 -5.06 -54.28 27.34
C ASP A 131 -5.61 -54.77 26.00
N ASN A 132 -5.01 -55.80 25.41
CA ASN A 132 -5.36 -56.27 24.06
C ASN A 132 -5.71 -57.77 23.96
N ASN A 133 -5.71 -58.50 25.09
CA ASN A 133 -5.94 -59.95 25.20
C ASN A 133 -5.00 -60.83 24.37
N GLN A 134 -3.84 -60.34 23.94
CA GLN A 134 -2.84 -61.15 23.25
C GLN A 134 -2.28 -62.23 24.20
N GLU A 135 -2.22 -63.48 23.75
CA GLU A 135 -1.66 -64.58 24.54
C GLU A 135 -0.14 -64.39 24.75
N LEU A 136 0.24 -64.29 26.02
CA LEU A 136 1.61 -64.13 26.49
C LEU A 136 2.24 -65.49 26.78
N TYR A 137 1.47 -66.37 27.44
CA TYR A 137 1.92 -67.68 27.87
C TYR A 137 0.75 -68.64 28.07
N ARG A 138 1.02 -69.94 27.91
CA ARG A 138 0.11 -71.04 28.25
C ARG A 138 0.92 -72.18 28.84
N GLY A 139 0.47 -72.73 29.97
CA GLY A 139 1.09 -73.88 30.60
C GLY A 139 0.07 -74.79 31.26
N LYS A 140 0.31 -76.10 31.21
CA LYS A 140 -0.45 -77.07 32.00
C LYS A 140 -0.13 -76.85 33.47
N VAL A 141 -1.13 -76.89 34.34
CA VAL A 141 -0.97 -76.54 35.75
C VAL A 141 -0.72 -77.78 36.62
N GLU A 142 -0.05 -77.59 37.74
CA GLU A 142 0.02 -78.60 38.80
C GLU A 142 -1.28 -78.53 39.62
N THR A 143 -2.01 -79.64 39.68
CA THR A 143 -3.25 -79.74 40.45
C THR A 143 -2.97 -79.79 41.95
N VAL A 144 -3.69 -78.98 42.72
CA VAL A 144 -3.61 -78.91 44.18
C VAL A 144 -4.97 -79.20 44.79
N SER A 145 -5.01 -80.09 45.78
CA SER A 145 -6.24 -80.40 46.52
C SER A 145 -6.72 -79.21 47.36
N ARG A 146 -8.01 -78.90 47.26
CA ARG A 146 -8.74 -77.79 47.88
C ARG A 146 -10.06 -78.28 48.50
N PRO A 147 -10.02 -78.97 49.65
CA PRO A 147 -11.22 -79.43 50.36
C PRO A 147 -12.17 -78.28 50.76
N ASP A 148 -11.63 -77.08 50.96
CA ASP A 148 -12.39 -75.85 51.22
C ASP A 148 -13.25 -75.45 50.01
N VAL A 149 -12.72 -75.58 48.78
CA VAL A 149 -13.45 -75.31 47.54
C VAL A 149 -14.51 -76.40 47.28
N GLN A 150 -14.19 -77.68 47.55
CA GLN A 150 -15.16 -78.79 47.50
C GLN A 150 -16.34 -78.56 48.45
N LYS A 151 -16.10 -78.02 49.65
CA LYS A 151 -17.17 -77.74 50.61
C LYS A 151 -18.15 -76.67 50.10
N VAL A 152 -17.66 -75.68 49.36
CA VAL A 152 -18.48 -74.58 48.80
C VAL A 152 -19.14 -75.01 47.49
N TYR A 153 -18.45 -75.81 46.67
CA TYR A 153 -18.93 -76.30 45.39
C TYR A 153 -19.00 -77.84 45.34
N PRO A 154 -19.76 -78.51 46.23
CA PRO A 154 -19.72 -79.97 46.39
C PRO A 154 -20.25 -80.73 45.17
N LYS A 155 -20.98 -80.02 44.29
CA LYS A 155 -21.55 -80.57 43.06
C LYS A 155 -20.65 -80.45 41.84
N ALA A 156 -19.53 -79.73 41.92
CA ALA A 156 -18.55 -79.69 40.84
C ALA A 156 -17.61 -80.90 40.98
N PRO A 157 -17.50 -81.79 39.97
CA PRO A 157 -16.70 -83.03 40.03
C PRO A 157 -15.24 -82.81 40.39
N ILE A 158 -14.71 -81.64 40.04
CA ILE A 158 -13.29 -81.30 40.17
C ILE A 158 -13.05 -80.25 41.25
N SER A 159 -14.03 -79.83 42.07
CA SER A 159 -13.80 -78.73 43.02
C SER A 159 -12.77 -79.06 44.11
N GLU A 160 -12.70 -80.30 44.58
CA GLU A 160 -11.61 -80.75 45.47
C GLU A 160 -10.26 -80.75 44.78
N ASN A 161 -10.18 -81.15 43.51
CA ASN A 161 -8.92 -81.19 42.76
C ASN A 161 -8.83 -80.04 41.75
N GLY A 162 -9.47 -78.91 42.04
CA GLY A 162 -9.60 -77.78 41.13
C GLY A 162 -8.64 -76.65 41.46
N GLY A 163 -7.90 -76.78 42.55
CA GLY A 163 -6.77 -75.92 42.87
C GLY A 163 -5.64 -76.13 41.87
N PHE A 164 -4.91 -75.06 41.57
CA PHE A 164 -3.78 -75.11 40.67
C PHE A 164 -2.62 -74.25 41.11
N LYS A 165 -1.43 -74.64 40.66
CA LYS A 165 -0.22 -73.83 40.64
C LYS A 165 0.39 -73.83 39.24
N ALA A 166 0.84 -72.66 38.80
CA ALA A 166 1.50 -72.49 37.52
C ALA A 166 2.68 -71.54 37.64
N SER A 167 3.83 -71.91 37.08
CA SER A 167 5.00 -71.05 36.98
C SER A 167 5.12 -70.52 35.55
N ILE A 168 5.13 -69.20 35.40
CA ILE A 168 5.17 -68.49 34.12
C ILE A 168 6.51 -67.78 34.00
N PRO A 169 7.34 -68.03 32.98
CA PRO A 169 8.59 -67.28 32.80
C PRO A 169 8.32 -65.76 32.74
N VAL A 170 9.02 -64.98 33.58
CA VAL A 170 8.82 -63.52 33.71
C VAL A 170 8.98 -62.82 32.35
N ASP A 171 9.85 -63.34 31.49
CA ASP A 171 10.09 -62.79 30.15
C ASP A 171 8.89 -62.88 29.20
N ARG A 172 7.97 -63.81 29.44
CA ARG A 172 6.76 -63.97 28.62
C ARG A 172 5.72 -62.90 28.87
N VAL A 173 5.72 -62.31 30.05
CA VAL A 173 4.84 -61.18 30.40
C VAL A 173 5.56 -59.83 30.38
N ASN A 174 6.86 -59.82 30.01
CA ASN A 174 7.64 -58.59 29.91
C ASN A 174 6.96 -57.59 28.97
N ASN A 175 6.77 -56.36 29.46
CA ASN A 175 6.23 -55.18 28.77
C ASN A 175 4.70 -55.12 28.60
N ALA A 176 3.94 -56.08 29.12
CA ALA A 176 2.50 -55.90 29.26
C ALA A 176 2.25 -54.97 30.47
N PRO A 177 1.57 -53.81 30.31
CA PRO A 177 1.27 -52.90 31.43
C PRO A 177 0.26 -53.51 32.42
N SER A 178 -0.47 -54.52 31.97
CA SER A 178 -1.40 -55.28 32.75
C SER A 178 -1.49 -56.72 32.21
N VAL A 179 -1.82 -57.70 33.06
CA VAL A 179 -1.93 -59.13 32.70
C VAL A 179 -3.29 -59.67 33.13
N ARG A 180 -3.90 -60.53 32.31
CA ARG A 180 -5.15 -61.24 32.61
C ARG A 180 -4.91 -62.74 32.52
N PHE A 181 -5.32 -63.50 33.54
CA PHE A 181 -5.22 -64.96 33.52
C PHE A 181 -6.54 -65.62 33.08
N VAL A 182 -6.44 -66.79 32.45
CA VAL A 182 -7.57 -67.66 32.11
C VAL A 182 -7.23 -69.08 32.51
N SER A 183 -8.08 -69.71 33.32
CA SER A 183 -7.96 -71.12 33.72
C SER A 183 -8.87 -71.96 32.82
N ARG A 184 -8.34 -73.01 32.18
CA ARG A 184 -9.03 -73.81 31.16
C ARG A 184 -8.94 -75.31 31.46
N TYR A 185 -10.08 -75.99 31.43
CA TYR A 185 -10.16 -77.44 31.27
C TYR A 185 -10.49 -77.78 29.82
N THR A 186 -9.78 -78.73 29.21
CA THR A 186 -10.01 -79.16 27.83
C THR A 186 -9.63 -80.62 27.59
N ASN A 187 -10.19 -81.28 26.57
CA ASN A 187 -9.75 -82.60 26.12
C ASN A 187 -8.53 -82.53 25.16
N ASP A 188 -8.06 -81.33 24.82
CA ASP A 188 -6.89 -81.14 23.97
C ASP A 188 -5.57 -81.10 24.76
N ALA A 189 -4.61 -81.93 24.35
CA ALA A 189 -3.32 -82.07 25.02
C ALA A 189 -2.38 -80.85 24.88
N ASN A 190 -2.75 -79.83 24.10
CA ASN A 190 -2.01 -78.57 23.95
C ASN A 190 -2.78 -77.38 24.58
N GLY A 191 -3.90 -77.63 25.26
CA GLY A 191 -4.70 -76.59 25.89
C GLY A 191 -5.62 -75.81 24.93
N GLU A 192 -5.78 -76.26 23.68
CA GLU A 192 -6.76 -75.67 22.75
C GLU A 192 -8.19 -75.99 23.17
N ILE A 193 -9.16 -75.20 22.70
CA ILE A 193 -10.55 -75.38 23.11
C ILE A 193 -11.16 -76.65 22.47
N ASN A 194 -11.41 -77.68 23.28
CA ASN A 194 -12.04 -78.94 22.82
C ASN A 194 -12.84 -79.59 23.97
N GLY A 195 -14.04 -79.05 24.23
CA GLY A 195 -14.83 -79.38 25.41
C GLY A 195 -14.22 -78.80 26.71
N GLY A 196 -14.91 -78.99 27.84
CA GLY A 196 -14.50 -78.42 29.13
C GLY A 196 -14.97 -76.97 29.31
N ALA A 197 -14.24 -76.18 30.11
CA ALA A 197 -14.64 -74.83 30.51
C ALA A 197 -13.46 -73.88 30.75
N ASP A 198 -13.68 -72.59 30.48
CA ASP A 198 -12.78 -71.48 30.76
C ASP A 198 -13.31 -70.62 31.92
N PHE A 199 -12.41 -70.14 32.77
CA PHE A 199 -12.68 -69.10 33.74
C PHE A 199 -11.68 -67.95 33.59
N TRP A 200 -12.21 -66.74 33.41
CA TRP A 200 -11.43 -65.53 33.16
C TRP A 200 -11.28 -64.73 34.44
N TYR A 201 -10.04 -64.46 34.84
CA TYR A 201 -9.73 -63.67 36.05
C TYR A 201 -9.68 -62.16 35.74
N PRO A 202 -9.77 -61.29 36.77
CA PRO A 202 -9.54 -59.86 36.62
C PRO A 202 -8.14 -59.54 36.07
N THR A 203 -8.02 -58.38 35.44
CA THR A 203 -6.72 -57.85 34.99
C THR A 203 -5.93 -57.30 36.18
N ILE A 204 -4.65 -57.64 36.28
CA ILE A 204 -3.70 -57.18 37.30
C ILE A 204 -2.72 -56.18 36.67
N GLN A 205 -2.47 -55.05 37.32
CA GLN A 205 -1.54 -54.02 36.83
C GLN A 205 -0.10 -54.39 37.17
N THR A 206 0.82 -54.19 36.23
CA THR A 206 2.26 -54.47 36.42
C THR A 206 3.11 -53.19 36.39
N LYS A 207 2.52 -52.07 35.94
CA LYS A 207 3.17 -50.75 35.93
C LYS A 207 2.18 -49.59 36.08
N ALA A 208 2.58 -48.53 36.79
CA ALA A 208 1.84 -47.29 36.94
C ALA A 208 2.77 -46.11 37.28
N ALA A 209 2.42 -44.88 36.88
CA ALA A 209 3.21 -43.70 37.22
C ALA A 209 2.38 -42.40 37.21
N TYR A 210 2.86 -41.38 37.93
CA TYR A 210 2.26 -40.04 37.95
C TYR A 210 3.32 -38.95 38.21
N LEU A 211 3.10 -37.74 37.67
CA LEU A 211 3.92 -36.55 37.93
C LEU A 211 3.24 -35.61 38.93
N ASP A 212 3.92 -35.31 40.04
CA ASP A 212 3.46 -34.33 41.02
C ASP A 212 3.77 -32.89 40.57
N ASN A 213 4.92 -32.69 39.91
CA ASN A 213 5.39 -31.39 39.48
C ASN A 213 6.11 -31.51 38.13
N PHE A 214 5.76 -30.64 37.18
CA PHE A 214 6.43 -30.49 35.89
C PHE A 214 6.30 -29.04 35.42
N LYS A 215 7.19 -28.16 35.89
CA LYS A 215 7.08 -26.70 35.68
C LYS A 215 8.44 -26.03 35.54
N VAL A 216 8.43 -24.82 34.98
CA VAL A 216 9.61 -23.93 34.94
C VAL A 216 9.79 -23.23 36.28
N ASN A 217 11.03 -23.19 36.78
CA ASN A 217 11.43 -22.41 37.95
C ASN A 217 12.82 -21.79 37.69
N GLY A 218 12.85 -20.48 37.40
CA GLY A 218 14.06 -19.79 36.94
C GLY A 218 14.60 -20.42 35.65
N ASN A 219 15.87 -20.84 35.69
CA ASN A 219 16.54 -21.44 34.53
C ASN A 219 16.42 -22.97 34.49
N ASN A 220 15.56 -23.57 35.32
CA ASN A 220 15.40 -25.03 35.40
C ASN A 220 13.95 -25.46 35.18
N ILE A 221 13.79 -26.70 34.71
CA ILE A 221 12.54 -27.45 34.70
C ILE A 221 12.59 -28.41 35.89
N GLU A 222 11.68 -28.21 36.83
CA GLU A 222 11.55 -29.03 38.03
C GLU A 222 10.57 -30.18 37.76
N VAL A 223 11.01 -31.40 38.04
CA VAL A 223 10.24 -32.64 37.80
C VAL A 223 10.22 -33.47 39.08
N SER A 224 9.04 -33.89 39.52
CA SER A 224 8.88 -34.90 40.58
C SER A 224 7.64 -35.75 40.36
N GLY A 225 7.66 -36.98 40.85
CA GLY A 225 6.60 -37.96 40.62
C GLY A 225 6.92 -39.32 41.22
N TRP A 226 6.20 -40.34 40.77
CA TRP A 226 6.48 -41.75 41.08
C TRP A 226 6.28 -42.65 39.86
N HIS A 227 7.01 -43.75 39.79
CA HIS A 227 6.92 -44.78 38.75
C HIS A 227 7.09 -46.17 39.38
N ALA A 228 5.97 -46.87 39.59
CA ALA A 228 5.96 -48.26 40.05
C ALA A 228 5.94 -49.20 38.84
N ASP A 229 6.83 -50.18 38.80
CA ASP A 229 6.97 -51.15 37.71
C ASP A 229 7.60 -52.44 38.24
N ASP A 230 6.94 -53.58 38.04
CA ASP A 230 7.45 -54.90 38.45
C ASP A 230 8.84 -55.19 37.87
N GLN A 231 9.15 -54.62 36.70
CA GLN A 231 10.42 -54.81 36.05
C GLN A 231 11.58 -54.11 36.75
N SER A 232 11.32 -53.23 37.73
CA SER A 232 12.38 -52.61 38.53
C SER A 232 13.27 -53.64 39.23
N ILE A 233 12.74 -54.84 39.51
CA ILE A 233 13.47 -55.92 40.19
C ILE A 233 14.69 -56.40 39.40
N ASN A 234 14.56 -56.49 38.07
CA ASN A 234 15.62 -56.92 37.16
C ASN A 234 16.28 -55.74 36.42
N LYS A 235 15.85 -54.49 36.74
CA LYS A 235 16.29 -53.25 36.09
C LYS A 235 16.51 -52.16 37.15
N PRO A 236 17.55 -52.27 38.00
CA PRO A 236 17.67 -51.46 39.21
C PRO A 236 18.02 -49.98 38.95
N ASN A 237 18.36 -49.59 37.73
CA ASN A 237 18.80 -48.23 37.43
C ASN A 237 17.65 -47.39 36.88
N HIS A 238 17.35 -46.28 37.55
CA HIS A 238 16.23 -45.39 37.19
C HIS A 238 16.75 -44.11 36.52
N PHE A 239 16.19 -43.77 35.37
CA PHE A 239 16.50 -42.56 34.62
C PHE A 239 15.23 -41.76 34.32
N LEU A 240 15.34 -40.42 34.38
CA LEU A 240 14.37 -39.51 33.77
C LEU A 240 14.97 -38.92 32.51
N ILE A 241 14.20 -38.94 31.43
CA ILE A 241 14.59 -38.43 30.13
C ILE A 241 13.71 -37.22 29.82
N LEU A 242 14.34 -36.08 29.55
CA LEU A 242 13.66 -34.91 29.02
C LEU A 242 13.59 -35.05 27.50
N PHE A 243 12.38 -35.11 26.98
CA PHE A 243 12.11 -35.38 25.57
C PHE A 243 11.40 -34.18 24.93
N ASP A 244 11.90 -33.75 23.77
CA ASP A 244 11.31 -32.71 22.94
C ASP A 244 10.24 -33.34 22.04
N LYS A 245 8.95 -33.05 22.32
CA LYS A 245 7.83 -33.54 21.50
C LYS A 245 7.78 -32.84 20.15
N THR A 246 8.15 -31.56 20.10
CA THR A 246 8.16 -30.77 18.85
C THR A 246 9.15 -31.34 17.85
N LYS A 247 10.33 -31.73 18.32
CA LYS A 247 11.42 -32.28 17.47
C LYS A 247 11.47 -33.81 17.45
N ASN A 248 10.60 -34.48 18.22
CA ASN A 248 10.60 -35.92 18.41
C ASN A 248 11.99 -36.48 18.77
N LYS A 249 12.67 -35.82 19.73
CA LYS A 249 14.06 -36.11 20.06
C LYS A 249 14.30 -36.01 21.57
N GLU A 250 15.10 -36.94 22.09
CA GLU A 250 15.65 -36.80 23.43
C GLU A 250 16.60 -35.59 23.53
N ILE A 251 16.40 -34.75 24.54
CA ILE A 251 17.30 -33.62 24.86
C ILE A 251 18.42 -34.11 25.74
N THR A 252 18.07 -34.71 26.87
CA THR A 252 19.01 -35.20 27.88
C THR A 252 18.32 -36.21 28.80
N ARG A 253 19.11 -36.94 29.57
CA ARG A 253 18.64 -37.86 30.61
C ARG A 253 19.46 -37.70 31.88
N GLN A 254 18.85 -38.02 33.01
CA GLN A 254 19.48 -37.98 34.32
C GLN A 254 19.16 -39.26 35.09
N ALA A 255 20.18 -39.91 35.67
CA ALA A 255 19.97 -40.99 36.62
C ALA A 255 19.36 -40.42 37.91
N VAL A 256 18.28 -41.03 38.39
CA VAL A 256 17.56 -40.65 39.61
C VAL A 256 17.55 -41.80 40.59
N LYS A 257 17.43 -41.48 41.88
CA LYS A 257 17.21 -42.48 42.93
C LYS A 257 15.73 -42.67 43.15
N THR A 258 15.32 -43.90 43.42
CA THR A 258 13.99 -44.18 43.94
C THR A 258 13.92 -43.79 45.43
N LEU A 259 12.81 -43.17 45.81
CA LEU A 259 12.51 -42.71 47.16
C LEU A 259 11.26 -43.42 47.70
N ALA A 260 11.13 -43.49 49.02
CA ALA A 260 10.01 -44.14 49.69
C ALA A 260 8.65 -43.52 49.27
N SER A 261 7.66 -44.39 49.07
CA SER A 261 6.33 -44.08 48.53
C SER A 261 5.24 -44.95 49.17
N SER A 262 5.20 -44.98 50.51
CA SER A 262 4.21 -45.77 51.27
C SER A 262 2.75 -45.47 50.92
N ASP A 263 2.48 -44.28 50.38
CA ASP A 263 1.18 -43.85 49.88
C ASP A 263 0.78 -44.53 48.57
N VAL A 264 1.73 -44.74 47.64
CA VAL A 264 1.47 -45.41 46.36
C VAL A 264 1.04 -46.86 46.59
N ALA A 265 1.76 -47.59 47.45
CA ALA A 265 1.36 -48.95 47.84
C ALA A 265 -0.04 -48.99 48.50
N ARG A 266 -0.37 -48.02 49.38
CA ARG A 266 -1.69 -47.95 50.04
C ARG A 266 -2.84 -47.60 49.09
N ASN A 267 -2.56 -46.98 47.94
CA ASN A 267 -3.55 -46.54 46.96
C ASN A 267 -3.79 -47.59 45.85
N GLY A 268 -3.76 -48.88 46.21
CA GLY A 268 -4.15 -49.97 45.30
C GLY A 268 -3.06 -50.45 44.34
N TYR A 269 -1.79 -50.08 44.57
CA TYR A 269 -0.64 -50.53 43.78
C TYR A 269 0.31 -51.42 44.58
N ASN A 270 -0.06 -51.91 45.77
CA ASN A 270 0.76 -52.77 46.62
C ASN A 270 1.20 -54.09 45.95
N GLU A 271 0.52 -54.49 44.88
CA GLU A 271 0.86 -55.66 44.08
C GLU A 271 2.05 -55.42 43.13
N ILE A 272 2.45 -54.16 42.90
CA ILE A 272 3.61 -53.81 42.07
C ILE A 272 4.88 -53.76 42.92
N VAL A 273 5.93 -54.47 42.49
CA VAL A 273 7.14 -54.78 43.30
C VAL A 273 7.75 -53.58 44.03
N ASN A 274 7.92 -52.44 43.36
CA ASN A 274 8.56 -51.24 43.95
C ASN A 274 7.57 -50.16 44.35
N ALA A 275 6.27 -50.46 44.49
CA ALA A 275 5.25 -49.46 44.78
C ALA A 275 5.52 -48.70 46.09
N ASP A 276 6.21 -49.28 47.07
CA ASP A 276 6.60 -48.63 48.31
C ASP A 276 7.93 -47.83 48.22
N HIS A 277 8.65 -47.92 47.09
CA HIS A 277 9.90 -47.21 46.77
C HIS A 277 9.96 -46.79 45.29
N SER A 278 9.04 -45.93 44.85
CA SER A 278 8.87 -45.53 43.44
C SER A 278 8.99 -44.03 43.17
N ARG A 279 9.15 -43.18 44.19
CA ARG A 279 9.19 -41.72 44.04
C ARG A 279 10.51 -41.24 43.45
N PHE A 280 10.48 -40.15 42.70
CA PHE A 280 11.65 -39.52 42.07
C PHE A 280 11.55 -38.00 42.04
N SER A 281 12.71 -37.34 41.87
CA SER A 281 12.81 -35.91 41.58
C SER A 281 14.07 -35.60 40.75
N ALA A 282 13.97 -34.63 39.84
CA ALA A 282 15.07 -34.12 39.03
C ALA A 282 14.87 -32.66 38.64
N ASN A 283 15.96 -32.01 38.22
CA ASN A 283 15.96 -30.66 37.66
C ASN A 283 16.74 -30.66 36.35
N PHE A 284 16.15 -30.13 35.27
CA PHE A 284 16.81 -29.98 33.98
C PHE A 284 17.07 -28.52 33.69
N THR A 285 18.31 -28.14 33.37
CA THR A 285 18.62 -26.76 32.97
C THR A 285 18.06 -26.45 31.59
N ILE A 286 17.36 -25.32 31.48
CA ILE A 286 16.84 -24.80 30.21
C ILE A 286 18.00 -24.25 29.39
N THR A 287 18.08 -24.68 28.14
CA THR A 287 19.04 -24.14 27.16
C THR A 287 18.31 -23.31 26.10
N PRO A 288 18.97 -22.36 25.43
CA PRO A 288 18.34 -21.56 24.37
C PRO A 288 17.70 -22.42 23.27
N ALA A 289 18.27 -23.59 22.97
CA ALA A 289 17.78 -24.54 21.96
C ALA A 289 16.43 -25.18 22.30
N MET A 290 15.93 -25.02 23.53
CA MET A 290 14.66 -25.56 24.02
C MET A 290 13.51 -24.53 23.96
N LEU A 291 13.83 -23.24 23.72
CA LEU A 291 12.83 -22.17 23.76
C LEU A 291 11.81 -22.29 22.62
N GLY A 292 10.52 -22.28 22.98
CA GLY A 292 9.42 -22.48 22.04
C GLY A 292 9.02 -23.93 21.82
N ASP A 293 9.78 -24.90 22.35
CA ASP A 293 9.45 -26.33 22.22
C ASP A 293 8.46 -26.80 23.30
N GLU A 294 7.76 -27.89 22.98
CA GLU A 294 6.90 -28.62 23.90
C GLU A 294 7.65 -29.86 24.42
N LEU A 295 7.85 -29.92 25.74
CA LEU A 295 8.68 -30.94 26.39
C LEU A 295 7.83 -31.94 27.17
N THR A 296 8.31 -33.17 27.30
CA THR A 296 7.71 -34.21 28.16
C THR A 296 8.79 -35.04 28.86
N ILE A 297 8.37 -35.94 29.75
CA ILE A 297 9.24 -36.79 30.56
C ILE A 297 8.98 -38.26 30.20
N VAL A 298 10.07 -39.02 30.10
CA VAL A 298 10.05 -40.48 30.09
C VAL A 298 10.76 -40.97 31.34
N SER A 299 10.08 -41.82 32.12
CA SER A 299 10.66 -42.49 33.28
C SER A 299 11.08 -43.90 32.89
N ARG A 300 12.34 -44.26 33.11
CA ARG A 300 12.93 -45.51 32.61
C ARG A 300 13.62 -46.30 33.71
N TYR A 301 13.24 -47.56 33.87
CA TYR A 301 14.05 -48.56 34.58
C TYR A 301 14.93 -49.32 33.58
N SER A 302 16.22 -49.49 33.87
CA SER A 302 17.17 -50.14 32.97
C SER A 302 18.13 -51.09 33.69
N SER A 303 18.54 -52.15 33.00
CA SER A 303 19.64 -53.02 33.42
C SER A 303 21.02 -52.38 33.24
N ASP A 304 21.13 -51.28 32.47
CA ASP A 304 22.40 -50.58 32.23
C ASP A 304 22.54 -49.36 33.14
N ALA A 305 23.50 -49.41 34.07
CA ALA A 305 23.77 -48.34 35.02
C ALA A 305 24.46 -47.11 34.41
N LYS A 306 25.10 -47.24 33.23
CA LYS A 306 25.91 -46.15 32.65
C LYS A 306 25.07 -45.17 31.86
N ASN A 307 24.19 -45.67 30.99
CA ASN A 307 23.42 -44.83 30.08
C ASN A 307 21.93 -45.17 30.05
N GLY A 308 21.48 -46.27 30.69
CA GLY A 308 20.09 -46.69 30.64
C GLY A 308 19.62 -47.24 29.29
N GLU A 309 20.52 -47.60 28.37
CA GLU A 309 20.21 -48.14 27.02
C GLU A 309 20.22 -49.68 26.95
N GLY A 310 20.43 -50.37 28.07
CA GLY A 310 20.25 -51.82 28.15
C GLY A 310 18.78 -52.26 28.04
N ASN A 311 18.47 -53.47 28.54
CA ASN A 311 17.08 -53.91 28.64
C ASN A 311 16.32 -52.96 29.57
N ARG A 312 15.18 -52.42 29.11
CA ARG A 312 14.52 -51.26 29.73
C ARG A 312 13.00 -51.38 29.79
N SER A 313 12.40 -50.75 30.79
CA SER A 313 10.97 -50.46 30.85
C SER A 313 10.76 -48.96 30.94
N ASP A 314 10.01 -48.42 29.98
CA ASP A 314 9.74 -47.00 29.85
C ASP A 314 8.30 -46.69 30.21
N TYR A 315 8.09 -45.57 30.90
CA TYR A 315 6.79 -44.95 31.08
C TYR A 315 6.82 -43.54 30.49
N TRP A 316 5.98 -43.31 29.50
CA TRP A 316 5.81 -42.01 28.84
C TRP A 316 4.71 -41.23 29.56
N PHE A 317 5.04 -40.07 30.12
CA PHE A 317 4.02 -39.23 30.73
C PHE A 317 3.24 -38.47 29.66
N ASN A 318 1.92 -38.36 29.85
CA ASN A 318 1.06 -37.60 28.93
C ASN A 318 1.14 -36.08 29.16
N ASN A 319 1.71 -35.65 30.30
CA ASN A 319 1.92 -34.24 30.61
C ASN A 319 2.94 -33.62 29.64
N SER A 320 2.71 -32.36 29.27
CA SER A 320 3.68 -31.57 28.50
C SER A 320 3.89 -30.18 29.10
N LEU A 321 5.08 -29.62 28.85
CA LEU A 321 5.51 -28.30 29.29
C LEU A 321 6.01 -27.53 28.08
N LYS A 322 5.30 -26.46 27.68
CA LYS A 322 5.71 -25.56 26.61
C LYS A 322 6.59 -24.45 27.19
N LEU A 323 7.82 -24.31 26.70
CA LEU A 323 8.70 -23.21 27.11
C LEU A 323 8.34 -21.94 26.34
N GLY A 324 8.11 -20.85 27.08
CA GLY A 324 7.67 -19.57 26.52
C GLY A 324 8.65 -18.96 25.52
N LYS A 325 8.12 -18.57 24.36
CA LYS A 325 8.75 -17.69 23.37
C LYS A 325 7.91 -16.41 23.13
N ASP A 326 6.76 -16.31 23.78
CA ASP A 326 5.63 -15.57 23.20
C ASP A 326 5.47 -14.14 23.76
N LYS A 327 6.08 -13.79 24.91
CA LYS A 327 6.01 -12.42 25.44
C LYS A 327 7.34 -11.68 25.33
N ASN A 328 7.40 -10.81 24.32
CA ASN A 328 8.44 -9.81 24.14
C ASN A 328 7.76 -8.46 23.86
N ALA A 329 7.78 -7.57 24.84
CA ALA A 329 7.09 -6.29 24.80
C ALA A 329 8.04 -5.15 25.20
N GLY A 330 7.83 -3.97 24.63
CA GLY A 330 8.67 -2.83 24.94
C GLY A 330 8.05 -1.50 24.52
N TYR A 331 8.49 -0.43 25.18
CA TYR A 331 8.16 0.93 24.80
C TYR A 331 9.39 1.84 24.96
N VAL A 332 9.49 2.86 24.10
CA VAL A 332 10.54 3.89 24.18
C VAL A 332 9.93 5.18 24.69
N ASP A 333 10.43 5.67 25.82
CA ASP A 333 9.99 6.92 26.45
C ASP A 333 10.62 8.14 25.76
N GLN A 334 11.89 8.03 25.36
CA GLN A 334 12.63 9.09 24.70
C GLN A 334 13.43 8.51 23.54
N PHE A 335 13.28 9.10 22.36
CA PHE A 335 14.14 8.84 21.21
C PHE A 335 14.30 10.14 20.42
N ARG A 336 15.40 10.85 20.67
CA ARG A 336 15.59 12.21 20.14
C ARG A 336 17.07 12.53 19.92
N ILE A 337 17.31 13.53 19.08
CA ILE A 337 18.62 14.16 18.95
C ILE A 337 18.82 15.18 20.08
N ASP A 338 19.96 15.11 20.75
CA ASP A 338 20.44 16.20 21.62
C ASP A 338 21.49 17.03 20.89
N ASN A 339 21.05 18.18 20.37
CA ASN A 339 21.88 19.09 19.58
C ASN A 339 23.07 19.68 20.36
N LYS A 340 23.06 19.63 21.71
CA LYS A 340 24.18 20.13 22.52
C LYS A 340 25.34 19.15 22.61
N SER A 341 25.01 17.85 22.69
CA SER A 341 26.00 16.78 22.85
C SER A 341 26.28 16.01 21.56
N ASN A 342 25.55 16.29 20.48
CA ASN A 342 25.61 15.60 19.19
C ASN A 342 25.40 14.08 19.34
N LYS A 343 24.40 13.70 20.16
CA LYS A 343 24.06 12.31 20.44
C LYS A 343 22.59 12.03 20.17
N VAL A 344 22.30 10.80 19.75
CA VAL A 344 20.95 10.23 19.82
C VAL A 344 20.73 9.73 21.24
N ILE A 345 19.78 10.31 21.96
CA ILE A 345 19.43 9.92 23.33
C ILE A 345 18.24 8.98 23.31
N VAL A 346 18.37 7.84 23.99
CA VAL A 346 17.32 6.83 24.06
C VAL A 346 17.07 6.34 25.48
N SER A 347 15.79 6.20 25.84
CA SER A 347 15.37 5.56 27.09
C SER A 347 14.04 4.84 26.89
N GLY A 348 13.84 3.71 27.55
CA GLY A 348 12.66 2.88 27.37
C GLY A 348 12.66 1.67 28.29
N TRP A 349 11.84 0.67 27.94
CA TRP A 349 11.85 -0.65 28.56
C TRP A 349 11.62 -1.75 27.54
N ASN A 350 12.12 -2.95 27.85
CA ASN A 350 11.85 -4.19 27.12
C ASN A 350 11.72 -5.38 28.10
N ALA A 351 10.48 -5.81 28.31
CA ALA A 351 10.13 -6.99 29.08
C ALA A 351 10.07 -8.21 28.14
N ASN A 352 10.85 -9.24 28.44
CA ASN A 352 11.05 -10.39 27.55
C ASN A 352 11.17 -11.68 28.37
N ASP A 353 10.30 -12.66 28.11
CA ASP A 353 10.32 -13.96 28.80
C ASP A 353 11.66 -14.70 28.61
N GLN A 354 12.36 -14.44 27.52
CA GLN A 354 13.62 -15.12 27.21
C GLN A 354 14.81 -14.53 27.99
N SER A 355 14.64 -13.45 28.76
CA SER A 355 15.73 -12.78 29.50
C SER A 355 16.37 -13.64 30.59
N THR A 356 15.72 -14.72 31.03
CA THR A 356 16.26 -15.69 32.01
C THR A 356 17.40 -16.52 31.45
N VAL A 357 17.38 -16.76 30.13
CA VAL A 357 18.39 -17.54 29.41
C VAL A 357 19.24 -16.68 28.47
N LEU A 358 18.69 -15.57 27.97
CA LEU A 358 19.38 -14.56 27.16
C LEU A 358 19.71 -13.35 28.04
N THR A 359 20.75 -13.45 28.86
CA THR A 359 20.98 -12.52 29.98
C THR A 359 21.65 -11.20 29.59
N ASN A 360 22.15 -11.06 28.36
CA ASN A 360 22.85 -9.86 27.92
C ASN A 360 21.91 -8.97 27.11
N HIS A 361 21.83 -7.69 27.48
CA HIS A 361 20.92 -6.72 26.84
C HIS A 361 21.73 -5.73 25.99
N TYR A 362 21.39 -5.63 24.71
CA TYR A 362 21.98 -4.70 23.76
C TYR A 362 20.90 -3.79 23.17
N LEU A 363 21.26 -2.54 22.94
CA LEU A 363 20.49 -1.63 22.08
C LEU A 363 21.25 -1.43 20.77
N ILE A 364 20.51 -1.51 19.68
CA ILE A 364 21.04 -1.36 18.33
C ILE A 364 20.37 -0.15 17.70
N LEU A 365 21.17 0.79 17.22
CA LEU A 365 20.73 1.88 16.36
C LEU A 365 20.80 1.38 14.91
N PHE A 366 19.64 1.20 14.31
CA PHE A 366 19.50 0.64 12.97
C PHE A 366 19.07 1.75 12.00
N ASP A 367 19.81 1.88 10.91
CA ASP A 367 19.50 2.82 9.84
C ASP A 367 18.40 2.24 8.95
N LYS A 368 17.23 2.85 9.03
CA LYS A 368 16.08 2.46 8.25
C LYS A 368 16.21 2.88 6.78
N THR A 369 16.94 3.96 6.50
CA THR A 369 17.15 4.48 5.15
C THR A 369 18.13 3.61 4.38
N ALA A 370 19.24 3.21 5.00
CA ALA A 370 20.28 2.39 4.40
C ALA A 370 20.10 0.86 4.63
N ASN A 371 19.14 0.48 5.48
CA ASN A 371 18.80 -0.90 5.82
C ASN A 371 19.99 -1.70 6.39
N HIS A 372 20.73 -1.10 7.31
CA HIS A 372 21.82 -1.77 8.02
C HIS A 372 21.98 -1.23 9.44
N GLU A 373 22.67 -1.98 10.27
CA GLU A 373 23.05 -1.54 11.61
C GLU A 373 24.17 -0.49 11.57
N ILE A 374 24.06 0.54 12.41
CA ILE A 374 25.10 1.58 12.57
C ILE A 374 25.95 1.34 13.80
N ALA A 375 25.27 1.07 14.92
CA ALA A 375 25.92 0.93 16.21
C ALA A 375 25.11 0.02 17.11
N ARG A 376 25.83 -0.69 17.98
CA ARG A 376 25.26 -1.45 19.08
C ARG A 376 25.94 -1.07 20.38
N GLN A 377 25.21 -1.16 21.48
CA GLN A 377 25.73 -0.90 22.80
C GLN A 377 25.13 -1.88 23.81
N ALA A 378 25.98 -2.53 24.60
CA ALA A 378 25.54 -3.29 25.77
C ALA A 378 24.98 -2.33 26.83
N VAL A 379 23.80 -2.62 27.34
CA VAL A 379 23.10 -1.82 28.36
C VAL A 379 22.76 -2.67 29.56
N LYS A 380 22.66 -2.01 30.72
CA LYS A 380 22.16 -2.66 31.93
C LYS A 380 20.65 -2.44 32.03
N THR A 381 19.95 -3.46 32.51
CA THR A 381 18.58 -3.32 32.92
C THR A 381 18.47 -2.50 34.21
N LEU A 382 17.40 -1.73 34.30
CA LEU A 382 17.06 -0.86 35.43
C LEU A 382 15.66 -1.22 35.95
N ALA A 383 15.41 -0.88 37.21
CA ALA A 383 14.15 -1.17 37.89
C ALA A 383 12.93 -0.57 37.16
N SER A 384 11.86 -1.36 37.07
CA SER A 384 10.64 -1.05 36.31
C SER A 384 9.38 -1.59 37.00
N ALA A 385 9.19 -1.22 38.27
CA ALA A 385 8.03 -1.67 39.05
C ALA A 385 6.68 -1.35 38.37
N ASP A 386 6.63 -0.26 37.61
CA ASP A 386 5.48 0.14 36.83
C ASP A 386 5.18 -0.84 35.68
N VAL A 387 6.20 -1.38 35.01
CA VAL A 387 6.00 -2.36 33.92
C VAL A 387 5.43 -3.66 34.48
N ALA A 388 5.99 -4.15 35.59
CA ALA A 388 5.45 -5.33 36.29
C ALA A 388 3.99 -5.11 36.75
N GLN A 389 3.63 -3.92 37.24
CA GLN A 389 2.27 -3.61 37.71
C GLN A 389 1.24 -3.44 36.58
N ASN A 390 1.68 -3.13 35.35
CA ASN A 390 0.80 -2.82 34.22
C ASN A 390 0.62 -4.01 33.25
N GLY A 391 0.30 -5.19 33.80
CA GLY A 391 -0.11 -6.36 32.99
C GLY A 391 1.03 -7.22 32.43
N PHE A 392 2.27 -6.97 32.83
CA PHE A 392 3.44 -7.78 32.47
C PHE A 392 4.07 -8.49 33.67
N ALA A 393 3.38 -8.59 34.81
CA ALA A 393 3.89 -9.22 36.04
C ALA A 393 4.38 -10.66 35.85
N ASP A 394 3.87 -11.36 34.83
CA ASP A 394 4.22 -12.73 34.51
C ASP A 394 5.37 -12.85 33.49
N VAL A 395 5.95 -11.71 33.06
CA VAL A 395 7.14 -11.67 32.22
C VAL A 395 8.40 -11.59 33.08
N ASN A 396 9.38 -12.43 32.78
CA ASN A 396 10.49 -12.74 33.69
C ASN A 396 11.31 -11.55 34.21
N ASN A 397 11.56 -10.52 33.39
CA ASN A 397 12.31 -9.33 33.78
C ASN A 397 11.43 -8.08 33.90
N ALA A 398 10.11 -8.21 34.03
CA ALA A 398 9.21 -7.06 33.99
C ALA A 398 9.46 -6.01 35.09
N ASP A 399 10.07 -6.40 36.21
CA ASP A 399 10.49 -5.50 37.30
C ASP A 399 11.91 -4.92 37.11
N GLN A 400 12.65 -5.39 36.10
CA GLN A 400 13.99 -4.97 35.69
C GLN A 400 14.10 -4.88 34.15
N ALA A 401 13.23 -4.09 33.53
CA ALA A 401 13.10 -3.99 32.07
C ALA A 401 13.57 -2.65 31.49
N ARG A 402 13.84 -1.63 32.32
CA ARG A 402 14.15 -0.26 31.85
C ARG A 402 15.60 -0.15 31.35
N PHE A 403 15.84 0.77 30.42
CA PHE A 403 17.18 1.06 29.89
C PHE A 403 17.34 2.55 29.54
N THR A 404 18.60 2.98 29.44
CA THR A 404 19.00 4.27 28.88
C THR A 404 20.32 4.11 28.14
N ALA A 405 20.49 4.81 27.01
CA ALA A 405 21.73 4.85 26.24
C ALA A 405 21.84 6.14 25.42
N SER A 406 23.03 6.35 24.85
CA SER A 406 23.27 7.44 23.90
C SER A 406 24.24 6.99 22.82
N PHE A 407 23.95 7.31 21.57
CA PHE A 407 24.81 7.01 20.42
C PHE A 407 25.42 8.30 19.86
N ASP A 408 26.72 8.28 19.53
CA ASP A 408 27.38 9.41 18.88
C ASP A 408 26.87 9.59 17.45
N ILE A 409 26.65 10.84 17.04
CA ILE A 409 26.24 11.16 15.67
C ILE A 409 27.49 11.43 14.82
N THR A 410 27.61 10.74 13.69
CA THR A 410 28.67 10.94 12.71
C THR A 410 28.15 11.65 11.46
N PRO A 411 29.01 12.28 10.62
CA PRO A 411 28.58 12.88 9.36
C PRO A 411 27.80 11.94 8.43
N ALA A 412 28.14 10.65 8.41
CA ALA A 412 27.46 9.63 7.60
C ALA A 412 26.00 9.35 8.02
N MET A 413 25.61 9.79 9.22
CA MET A 413 24.24 9.62 9.74
C MET A 413 23.32 10.78 9.36
N VAL A 414 23.86 11.90 8.88
CA VAL A 414 23.08 13.10 8.59
C VAL A 414 22.08 12.84 7.46
N GLY A 415 20.82 13.21 7.67
CA GLY A 415 19.73 13.03 6.70
C GLY A 415 19.10 11.63 6.72
N HIS A 416 19.62 10.70 7.53
CA HIS A 416 19.11 9.34 7.64
C HIS A 416 18.06 9.21 8.75
N GLN A 417 17.24 8.17 8.63
CA GLN A 417 16.19 7.82 9.59
C GLN A 417 16.63 6.60 10.39
N PHE A 418 16.59 6.69 11.72
CA PHE A 418 17.00 5.58 12.59
C PHE A 418 15.84 5.05 13.40
N VAL A 419 15.85 3.73 13.60
CA VAL A 419 14.99 3.01 14.54
C VAL A 419 15.85 2.33 15.60
N LEU A 420 15.23 2.00 16.73
CA LEU A 420 15.89 1.27 17.81
C LEU A 420 15.48 -0.21 17.77
N VAL A 421 16.44 -1.09 18.03
CA VAL A 421 16.18 -2.50 18.34
C VAL A 421 16.72 -2.79 19.73
N SER A 422 15.90 -3.41 20.57
CA SER A 422 16.33 -3.98 21.85
C SER A 422 16.55 -5.48 21.68
N ARG A 423 17.73 -5.97 22.04
CA ARG A 423 18.14 -7.36 21.87
C ARG A 423 18.54 -7.98 23.20
N TYR A 424 17.91 -9.09 23.56
CA TYR A 424 18.43 -10.00 24.58
C TYR A 424 19.18 -11.16 23.91
N THR A 425 20.36 -11.52 24.41
CA THR A 425 21.22 -12.54 23.80
C THR A 425 22.09 -13.30 24.81
N ASP A 426 22.49 -14.52 24.45
CA ASP A 426 23.46 -15.33 25.20
C ASP A 426 24.93 -14.92 24.95
N ASP A 427 25.20 -14.05 23.98
CA ASP A 427 26.55 -13.53 23.69
C ASP A 427 26.83 -12.22 24.45
N ALA A 428 27.64 -12.31 25.50
CA ALA A 428 28.03 -11.16 26.32
C ALA A 428 29.06 -10.22 25.68
N THR A 429 29.70 -10.62 24.57
CA THR A 429 30.81 -9.86 23.99
C THR A 429 30.34 -9.06 22.78
N HIS A 430 29.69 -9.70 21.82
CA HIS A 430 29.30 -9.05 20.56
C HIS A 430 27.79 -8.86 20.43
N GLY A 431 27.00 -9.63 21.17
CA GLY A 431 25.54 -9.63 21.08
C GLY A 431 24.98 -10.29 19.81
N GLU A 432 25.73 -11.23 19.21
CA GLU A 432 25.38 -11.94 17.96
C GLU A 432 25.00 -13.41 18.15
N GLY A 433 24.90 -13.87 19.40
CA GLY A 433 24.51 -15.23 19.72
C GLY A 433 23.04 -15.53 19.43
N ASN A 434 22.48 -16.55 20.09
CA ASN A 434 21.03 -16.72 20.08
C ASN A 434 20.42 -15.47 20.70
N HIS A 435 19.37 -14.95 20.08
CA HIS A 435 18.83 -13.66 20.49
C HIS A 435 17.32 -13.53 20.31
N SER A 436 16.77 -12.54 21.00
CA SER A 436 15.38 -12.11 20.95
C SER A 436 15.33 -10.60 20.76
N ASP A 437 14.80 -10.18 19.63
CA ASP A 437 14.78 -8.77 19.22
C ASP A 437 13.38 -8.18 19.38
N TYR A 438 13.34 -6.97 19.93
CA TYR A 438 12.17 -6.11 19.93
C TYR A 438 12.45 -4.85 19.10
N TRP A 439 11.71 -4.70 18.00
CA TRP A 439 11.82 -3.56 17.10
C TRP A 439 10.85 -2.45 17.53
N TYR A 440 11.40 -1.27 17.80
CA TYR A 440 10.58 -0.09 18.11
C TYR A 440 10.15 0.62 16.84
N ASN A 441 8.89 1.06 16.79
CA ASN A 441 8.33 1.74 15.62
C ASN A 441 8.68 3.24 15.58
N GLN A 442 9.12 3.83 16.69
CA GLN A 442 9.54 5.22 16.76
C GLN A 442 10.78 5.44 15.88
N VAL A 443 10.77 6.53 15.11
CA VAL A 443 11.85 6.93 14.20
C VAL A 443 12.45 8.24 14.70
N VAL A 444 13.76 8.41 14.54
CA VAL A 444 14.46 9.68 14.72
C VAL A 444 15.17 10.08 13.42
N ASP A 445 14.95 11.30 12.96
CA ASP A 445 15.66 11.88 11.82
C ASP A 445 16.89 12.64 12.33
N VAL A 446 18.07 12.31 11.81
CA VAL A 446 19.32 12.97 12.23
C VAL A 446 19.57 14.20 11.36
N TYR A 447 19.42 15.38 11.95
CA TYR A 447 19.74 16.68 11.34
C TYR A 447 19.14 16.93 9.95
N ALA A 448 17.96 16.39 9.67
CA ALA A 448 17.27 16.51 8.37
C ALA A 448 16.54 17.85 8.17
N ASN A 449 16.43 18.67 9.22
CA ASN A 449 15.71 19.94 9.16
C ASN A 449 16.56 21.02 8.46
N GLN A 450 16.05 21.52 7.35
CA GLN A 450 16.69 22.55 6.53
C GLN A 450 15.66 23.45 5.84
N ALA A 451 16.06 24.68 5.54
CA ALA A 451 15.27 25.65 4.78
C ALA A 451 16.20 26.59 4.00
N GLY A 452 15.73 27.10 2.86
CA GLY A 452 16.49 28.04 2.06
C GLY A 452 15.60 28.93 1.20
N TYR A 453 16.14 30.06 0.78
CA TYR A 453 15.52 30.95 -0.18
C TYR A 453 16.57 31.64 -1.05
N LEU A 454 16.21 31.95 -2.30
CA LEU A 454 17.05 32.72 -3.22
C LEU A 454 16.60 34.18 -3.25
N ASP A 455 17.49 35.08 -2.85
CA ASP A 455 17.29 36.52 -2.98
C ASP A 455 17.50 36.94 -4.44
N GLN A 456 18.50 36.37 -5.13
CA GLN A 456 18.80 36.61 -6.54
C GLN A 456 19.20 35.29 -7.23
N PHE A 457 18.61 35.01 -8.38
CA PHE A 457 19.06 33.95 -9.29
C PHE A 457 18.69 34.35 -10.73
N HIS A 458 19.63 35.01 -11.40
CA HIS A 458 19.40 35.56 -12.74
C HIS A 458 20.69 35.61 -13.55
N VAL A 459 20.55 35.71 -14.87
CA VAL A 459 21.66 35.95 -15.78
C VAL A 459 21.98 37.45 -15.79
N ASN A 460 23.26 37.79 -15.67
CA ASN A 460 23.81 39.10 -16.02
C ASN A 460 24.46 38.98 -17.40
N GLY A 461 23.71 39.35 -18.44
CA GLY A 461 24.10 39.15 -19.82
C GLY A 461 25.33 39.98 -20.22
N ALA A 462 25.48 41.17 -19.65
CA ALA A 462 26.62 42.06 -19.92
C ALA A 462 27.96 41.49 -19.42
N ASN A 463 27.95 40.88 -18.22
CA ASN A 463 29.13 40.26 -17.62
C ASN A 463 29.27 38.77 -17.96
N LYS A 464 28.28 38.17 -18.64
CA LYS A 464 28.22 36.73 -18.97
C LYS A 464 28.31 35.86 -17.71
N GLN A 465 27.52 36.20 -16.70
CA GLN A 465 27.52 35.51 -15.41
C GLN A 465 26.11 35.14 -14.96
N VAL A 466 25.97 34.03 -14.23
CA VAL A 466 24.79 33.76 -13.41
C VAL A 466 25.03 34.31 -12.03
N VAL A 467 24.23 35.29 -11.60
CA VAL A 467 24.33 35.94 -10.29
C VAL A 467 23.43 35.22 -9.30
N VAL A 468 24.00 34.85 -8.16
CA VAL A 468 23.33 34.05 -7.14
C VAL A 468 23.51 34.67 -5.77
N SER A 469 22.41 34.87 -5.03
CA SER A 469 22.45 35.17 -3.61
C SER A 469 21.20 34.64 -2.90
N GLY A 470 21.34 34.37 -1.62
CA GLY A 470 20.25 33.81 -0.82
C GLY A 470 20.72 33.34 0.54
N TRP A 471 19.98 32.40 1.12
CA TRP A 471 20.34 31.74 2.35
C TRP A 471 19.94 30.26 2.34
N HIS A 472 20.70 29.45 3.07
CA HIS A 472 20.44 28.03 3.32
C HIS A 472 20.81 27.71 4.77
N ALA A 473 19.79 27.54 5.61
CA ALA A 473 19.94 27.10 6.99
C ALA A 473 19.67 25.60 7.09
N ALA A 474 20.54 24.87 7.77
CA ALA A 474 20.39 23.45 8.01
C ALA A 474 20.99 23.04 9.37
N ASP A 475 20.30 22.15 10.08
CA ASP A 475 20.79 21.61 11.34
C ASP A 475 22.12 20.88 11.16
N ALA A 476 22.32 20.23 10.01
CA ALA A 476 23.53 19.48 9.68
C ALA A 476 24.81 20.32 9.65
N SER A 477 24.71 21.65 9.53
CA SER A 477 25.85 22.59 9.57
C SER A 477 26.72 22.45 10.83
N VAL A 478 26.20 21.82 11.89
CA VAL A 478 26.95 21.49 13.11
C VAL A 478 28.04 20.44 12.87
N LEU A 479 27.86 19.53 11.91
CA LEU A 479 28.84 18.51 11.51
C LEU A 479 29.44 18.78 10.11
N LEU A 480 28.64 19.27 9.18
CA LEU A 480 29.00 19.51 7.79
C LEU A 480 29.40 20.98 7.59
N LYS A 481 30.69 21.28 7.75
CA LYS A 481 31.19 22.66 7.89
C LYS A 481 31.40 23.43 6.58
N ASN A 482 31.45 22.74 5.45
CA ASN A 482 31.75 23.35 4.16
C ASN A 482 30.45 23.57 3.38
N HIS A 483 30.32 24.72 2.74
CA HIS A 483 29.11 25.11 2.02
C HIS A 483 29.43 25.35 0.56
N TYR A 484 28.86 24.52 -0.32
CA TYR A 484 29.02 24.65 -1.76
C TYR A 484 27.71 25.09 -2.40
N LEU A 485 27.80 25.94 -3.42
CA LEU A 485 26.72 26.19 -4.36
C LEU A 485 27.07 25.52 -5.67
N ILE A 486 26.13 24.77 -6.22
CA ILE A 486 26.29 23.99 -7.43
C ILE A 486 25.29 24.50 -8.45
N LEU A 487 25.80 24.91 -9.61
CA LEU A 487 24.97 25.18 -10.77
C LEU A 487 24.75 23.85 -11.50
N PHE A 488 23.51 23.38 -11.47
CA PHE A 488 23.12 22.11 -12.05
C PHE A 488 22.34 22.33 -13.33
N ASP A 489 22.79 21.72 -14.41
CA ASP A 489 22.12 21.72 -15.69
C ASP A 489 21.00 20.69 -15.69
N LYS A 490 19.77 21.20 -15.66
CA LYS A 490 18.57 20.38 -15.62
C LYS A 490 18.26 19.75 -16.99
N THR A 491 18.80 20.31 -18.07
CA THR A 491 18.59 19.83 -19.45
C THR A 491 19.50 18.66 -19.76
N ALA A 492 20.78 18.78 -19.39
CA ALA A 492 21.78 17.73 -19.55
C ALA A 492 21.84 16.73 -18.37
N ASN A 493 21.16 17.05 -17.27
CA ASN A 493 21.14 16.28 -16.02
C ASN A 493 22.53 16.03 -15.43
N HIS A 494 23.35 17.08 -15.36
CA HIS A 494 24.64 17.03 -14.69
C HIS A 494 24.95 18.36 -14.00
N GLU A 495 25.97 18.34 -13.16
CA GLU A 495 26.58 19.58 -12.66
C GLU A 495 27.46 20.22 -13.73
N VAL A 496 27.43 21.55 -13.83
CA VAL A 496 28.31 22.32 -14.73
C VAL A 496 29.35 23.17 -14.00
N ALA A 497 29.05 23.60 -12.77
CA ALA A 497 29.98 24.37 -11.95
C ALA A 497 29.63 24.26 -10.46
N ARG A 498 30.63 24.45 -9.60
CA ARG A 498 30.46 24.58 -8.15
C ARG A 498 31.37 25.65 -7.58
N GLU A 499 30.92 26.27 -6.51
CA GLU A 499 31.65 27.30 -5.77
C GLU A 499 31.56 27.05 -4.27
N ASN A 500 32.70 27.08 -3.57
CA ASN A 500 32.74 27.02 -2.11
C ASN A 500 32.47 28.43 -1.55
N VAL A 501 31.38 28.58 -0.82
CA VAL A 501 30.92 29.87 -0.30
C VAL A 501 31.07 29.95 1.21
N LYS A 502 31.37 31.15 1.71
CA LYS A 502 31.34 31.43 3.14
C LYS A 502 29.95 31.94 3.53
N VAL A 503 29.39 31.36 4.59
CA VAL A 503 28.15 31.87 5.18
C VAL A 503 28.39 33.20 5.90
N THR A 504 27.39 34.06 5.86
CA THR A 504 27.37 35.38 6.50
C THR A 504 26.13 35.56 7.37
N ALA A 505 26.14 36.60 8.21
CA ALA A 505 25.11 36.84 9.21
C ALA A 505 23.71 37.05 8.59
N SER A 506 22.71 36.40 9.17
CA SER A 506 21.32 36.35 8.69
C SER A 506 20.32 36.46 9.85
N ALA A 507 20.44 37.53 10.65
CA ALA A 507 19.63 37.73 11.85
C ALA A 507 18.11 37.87 11.56
N ASP A 508 17.74 38.23 10.33
CA ASP A 508 16.37 38.23 9.85
C ASP A 508 15.81 36.82 9.66
N VAL A 509 16.59 35.89 9.09
CA VAL A 509 16.18 34.48 8.88
C VAL A 509 15.84 33.81 10.21
N ALA A 510 16.70 33.97 11.22
CA ALA A 510 16.44 33.46 12.57
C ALA A 510 15.17 34.06 13.22
N ARG A 511 14.85 35.32 12.95
CA ARG A 511 13.65 36.00 13.49
C ARG A 511 12.36 35.64 12.74
N ASN A 512 12.46 35.25 11.48
CA ASN A 512 11.33 34.97 10.59
C ASN A 512 10.90 33.48 10.62
N GLY A 513 10.83 32.88 11.80
CA GLY A 513 10.28 31.53 11.98
C GLY A 513 11.25 30.37 11.77
N TYR A 514 12.52 30.63 11.45
CA TYR A 514 13.55 29.59 11.27
C TYR A 514 14.56 29.50 12.41
N GLY A 515 14.34 30.21 13.53
CA GLY A 515 15.25 30.23 14.68
C GLY A 515 15.48 28.89 15.37
N ASN A 516 14.69 27.86 15.03
CA ASN A 516 14.88 26.48 15.46
C ASN A 516 15.94 25.71 14.64
N ILE A 517 16.40 26.26 13.50
CA ILE A 517 17.46 25.66 12.68
C ILE A 517 18.83 26.18 13.15
N GLN A 518 19.79 25.30 13.36
CA GLN A 518 21.06 25.58 14.06
C GLN A 518 21.81 26.83 13.54
N ASN A 519 21.99 26.98 12.23
CA ASN A 519 22.73 28.10 11.63
C ASN A 519 21.81 29.18 11.02
N ALA A 520 20.53 29.25 11.38
CA ALA A 520 19.61 30.25 10.82
C ALA A 520 20.10 31.70 10.98
N GLY A 521 20.89 32.00 12.00
CA GLY A 521 21.51 33.33 12.19
C GLY A 521 22.79 33.58 11.37
N GLN A 522 23.33 32.58 10.68
CA GLN A 522 24.57 32.59 9.91
C GLN A 522 24.43 31.69 8.66
N SER A 523 23.52 32.03 7.75
CA SER A 523 23.15 31.18 6.61
C SER A 523 23.16 31.86 5.25
N ARG A 524 23.50 33.16 5.19
CA ARG A 524 23.47 33.95 3.94
C ARG A 524 24.71 33.71 3.09
N TYR A 525 24.53 33.69 1.78
CA TYR A 525 25.59 33.49 0.80
C TYR A 525 25.37 34.34 -0.46
N SER A 526 26.42 34.50 -1.25
CA SER A 526 26.38 35.06 -2.60
C SER A 526 27.57 34.59 -3.42
N THR A 527 27.36 34.31 -4.71
CA THR A 527 28.43 34.02 -5.67
C THR A 527 27.98 34.34 -7.10
N THR A 528 28.89 34.20 -8.05
CA THR A 528 28.62 34.25 -9.48
C THR A 528 29.21 33.03 -10.17
N PHE A 529 28.54 32.50 -11.18
CA PHE A 529 29.09 31.47 -12.07
C PHE A 529 29.34 32.08 -13.45
N ASP A 530 30.52 31.87 -14.02
CA ASP A 530 30.80 32.31 -15.39
C ASP A 530 30.02 31.44 -16.39
N ILE A 531 29.42 32.08 -17.40
CA ILE A 531 28.69 31.40 -18.46
C ILE A 531 29.67 30.97 -19.54
N THR A 532 29.62 29.70 -19.92
CA THR A 532 30.42 29.14 -21.01
C THR A 532 29.56 28.90 -22.26
N PRO A 533 30.15 28.83 -23.47
CA PRO A 533 29.42 28.52 -24.70
C PRO A 533 28.56 27.24 -24.62
N ALA A 534 29.02 26.21 -23.91
CA ALA A 534 28.31 24.94 -23.76
C ALA A 534 27.01 25.04 -22.92
N MET A 535 26.83 26.15 -22.19
CA MET A 535 25.64 26.38 -21.36
C MET A 535 24.48 27.02 -22.14
N VAL A 536 24.75 27.58 -23.33
CA VAL A 536 23.72 28.21 -24.16
C VAL A 536 22.74 27.16 -24.67
N GLY A 537 21.44 27.48 -24.64
CA GLY A 537 20.34 26.58 -24.96
C GLY A 537 19.77 25.81 -23.77
N HIS A 538 20.42 25.86 -22.60
CA HIS A 538 20.10 25.00 -21.46
C HIS A 538 19.38 25.74 -20.33
N GLN A 539 18.71 24.97 -19.46
CA GLN A 539 18.07 25.41 -18.22
C GLN A 539 18.85 24.94 -16.99
N PHE A 540 19.10 25.85 -16.05
CA PHE A 540 19.87 25.59 -14.84
C PHE A 540 19.06 25.81 -13.57
N VAL A 541 19.35 25.02 -12.55
CA VAL A 541 18.86 25.18 -11.18
C VAL A 541 20.05 25.28 -10.23
N LEU A 542 19.81 25.81 -9.03
CA LEU A 542 20.83 25.89 -8.00
C LEU A 542 20.62 24.78 -6.96
N VAL A 543 21.71 24.13 -6.57
CA VAL A 543 21.78 23.26 -5.40
C VAL A 543 22.71 23.90 -4.37
N SER A 544 22.28 23.90 -3.12
CA SER A 544 23.09 24.36 -1.99
C SER A 544 23.42 23.19 -1.10
N ARG A 545 24.71 22.90 -0.94
CA ARG A 545 25.23 21.70 -0.32
C ARG A 545 26.02 22.03 0.95
N TYR A 546 25.68 21.40 2.07
CA TYR A 546 26.57 21.32 3.23
C TYR A 546 27.29 19.98 3.21
N THR A 547 28.61 19.97 3.46
CA THR A 547 29.44 18.77 3.39
C THR A 547 30.62 18.79 4.38
N ASP A 548 31.10 17.61 4.77
CA ASP A 548 32.33 17.42 5.55
C ASP A 548 33.61 17.47 4.70
N ASP A 549 33.52 17.43 3.36
CA ASP A 549 34.66 17.54 2.45
C ASP A 549 34.95 19.01 2.09
N ALA A 550 36.04 19.55 2.64
CA ALA A 550 36.47 20.93 2.39
C ALA A 550 37.12 21.15 1.04
N LYS A 551 37.53 20.09 0.33
CA LYS A 551 38.31 20.20 -0.90
C LYS A 551 37.41 20.11 -2.12
N ASN A 552 36.63 19.04 -2.23
CA ASN A 552 35.80 18.82 -3.42
C ASN A 552 34.33 19.06 -3.13
N GLY A 553 33.89 18.90 -1.89
CA GLY A 553 32.48 18.98 -1.52
C GLY A 553 31.67 17.72 -1.85
N GLU A 554 32.35 16.57 -1.95
CA GLU A 554 31.78 15.26 -2.33
C GLU A 554 31.75 14.24 -1.16
N GLY A 555 32.03 14.69 0.06
CA GLY A 555 31.96 13.86 1.26
C GLY A 555 30.51 13.53 1.66
N ASN A 556 30.30 13.24 2.94
CA ASN A 556 28.93 13.16 3.47
C ASN A 556 28.30 14.54 3.33
N HIS A 557 27.07 14.59 2.81
CA HIS A 557 26.45 15.86 2.47
C HIS A 557 24.93 15.84 2.55
N ILE A 558 24.37 17.04 2.64
CA ILE A 558 22.96 17.31 2.40
C ILE A 558 22.81 18.37 1.33
N ASP A 559 21.78 18.21 0.51
CA ASP A 559 21.47 19.11 -0.58
C ASP A 559 20.13 19.79 -0.36
N TYR A 560 20.10 21.09 -0.63
CA TYR A 560 18.90 21.88 -0.77
C TYR A 560 18.75 22.31 -2.22
N TRP A 561 17.75 21.74 -2.89
CA TRP A 561 17.42 22.03 -4.28
C TRP A 561 16.44 23.20 -4.35
N TYR A 562 16.85 24.30 -4.99
CA TYR A 562 15.96 25.41 -5.23
C TYR A 562 15.06 25.15 -6.45
N ASN A 563 13.81 25.56 -6.37
CA ASN A 563 12.85 25.39 -7.46
C ASN A 563 12.97 26.47 -8.55
N ASN A 564 13.68 27.56 -8.27
CA ASN A 564 13.95 28.62 -9.25
C ASN A 564 14.86 28.09 -10.36
N ASN A 565 14.69 28.62 -11.57
CA ASN A 565 15.53 28.30 -12.71
C ASN A 565 16.03 29.57 -13.41
N VAL A 566 17.17 29.45 -14.07
CA VAL A 566 17.64 30.40 -15.07
C VAL A 566 17.75 29.68 -16.41
N ASN A 567 17.38 30.35 -17.49
CA ASN A 567 17.43 29.81 -18.83
C ASN A 567 18.42 30.61 -19.67
N LEU A 568 19.20 29.93 -20.49
CA LEU A 568 20.09 30.53 -21.50
C LEU A 568 19.59 30.23 -22.92
N ASN A 569 18.28 30.35 -23.14
CA ASN A 569 17.63 30.15 -24.43
C ASN A 569 16.60 31.25 -24.74
N ASN A 570 16.77 32.42 -24.14
CA ASN A 570 15.92 33.58 -24.38
C ASN A 570 16.24 34.17 -25.75
N ASN A 571 15.18 34.52 -26.48
CA ASN A 571 15.28 35.08 -27.82
C ASN A 571 14.15 36.11 -28.01
N GLN A 572 14.51 37.39 -28.10
CA GLN A 572 13.59 38.52 -28.19
C GLN A 572 14.04 39.49 -29.27
N ALA A 573 13.10 39.96 -30.09
CA ALA A 573 13.40 40.91 -31.16
C ALA A 573 12.21 41.82 -31.47
N TRP A 574 12.48 42.98 -32.07
CA TRP A 574 11.45 43.94 -32.46
C TRP A 574 11.91 44.82 -33.63
N LEU A 575 10.99 45.15 -34.54
CA LEU A 575 11.21 46.18 -35.57
C LEU A 575 10.77 47.56 -35.09
N ASP A 576 11.70 48.52 -35.14
CA ASP A 576 11.45 49.93 -34.89
C ASP A 576 10.96 50.62 -36.19
N HIS A 577 11.51 50.24 -37.33
CA HIS A 577 11.16 50.76 -38.64
C HIS A 577 11.21 49.67 -39.71
N PHE A 578 10.21 49.65 -40.59
CA PHE A 578 10.20 48.84 -41.79
C PHE A 578 9.47 49.60 -42.90
N THR A 579 10.22 50.16 -43.86
CA THR A 579 9.68 51.05 -44.89
C THR A 579 10.24 50.71 -46.27
N GLN A 580 9.51 51.12 -47.32
CA GLN A 580 9.93 50.96 -48.71
C GLN A 580 9.84 52.30 -49.44
N ASN A 581 10.88 52.62 -50.21
CA ASN A 581 10.91 53.74 -51.14
C ASN A 581 11.36 53.23 -52.52
N GLY A 582 10.41 53.08 -53.45
CA GLY A 582 10.67 52.47 -54.75
C GLY A 582 11.15 51.02 -54.60
N THR A 583 12.37 50.74 -55.07
CA THR A 583 13.01 49.41 -54.98
C THR A 583 13.92 49.26 -53.76
N THR A 584 14.00 50.25 -52.88
CA THR A 584 14.82 50.18 -51.66
C THR A 584 13.93 49.94 -50.45
N ILE A 585 14.24 48.90 -49.68
CA ILE A 585 13.59 48.55 -48.42
C ILE A 585 14.58 48.81 -47.29
N SER A 586 14.16 49.61 -46.31
CA SER A 586 14.97 49.96 -45.15
C SER A 586 14.31 49.43 -43.88
N ALA A 587 15.12 48.89 -42.98
CA ALA A 587 14.64 48.41 -41.70
C ALA A 587 15.65 48.65 -40.58
N SER A 588 15.12 48.86 -39.38
CA SER A 588 15.91 48.93 -38.15
C SER A 588 15.14 48.34 -36.99
N GLY A 589 15.87 47.77 -36.04
CA GLY A 589 15.29 47.14 -34.88
C GLY A 589 16.34 46.65 -33.90
N TRP A 590 15.95 45.68 -33.08
CA TRP A 590 16.87 44.99 -32.18
C TRP A 590 16.54 43.50 -32.08
N HIS A 591 17.56 42.69 -31.78
CA HIS A 591 17.46 41.25 -31.56
C HIS A 591 18.46 40.83 -30.46
N ALA A 592 17.93 40.60 -29.25
CA ALA A 592 18.66 40.07 -28.10
C ALA A 592 18.41 38.57 -27.99
N ASP A 593 19.48 37.78 -28.03
CA ASP A 593 19.39 36.32 -28.13
C ASP A 593 20.57 35.68 -27.38
N ASP A 594 20.28 34.73 -26.49
CA ASP A 594 21.33 33.98 -25.81
C ASP A 594 22.25 33.23 -26.79
N ALA A 595 21.73 32.84 -27.96
CA ALA A 595 22.50 32.21 -29.03
C ALA A 595 23.59 33.13 -29.60
N SER A 596 23.50 34.46 -29.45
CA SER A 596 24.50 35.39 -29.97
C SER A 596 25.89 35.19 -29.35
N MET A 597 26.01 34.41 -28.27
CA MET A 597 27.28 34.04 -27.66
C MET A 597 28.02 32.95 -28.44
N ILE A 598 27.30 32.09 -29.17
CA ILE A 598 27.86 30.97 -29.94
C ILE A 598 27.72 31.15 -31.45
N ASP A 599 26.74 31.94 -31.88
CA ASP A 599 26.43 32.25 -33.27
C ASP A 599 26.90 33.68 -33.59
N SER A 600 28.05 33.80 -34.26
CA SER A 600 28.72 35.10 -34.46
C SER A 600 28.14 35.97 -35.57
N HIS A 601 27.30 35.43 -36.45
CA HIS A 601 26.79 36.17 -37.62
C HIS A 601 25.32 36.52 -37.43
N HIS A 602 25.00 37.82 -37.47
CA HIS A 602 23.62 38.30 -37.40
C HIS A 602 23.14 38.69 -38.80
N PHE A 603 22.11 38.01 -39.30
CA PHE A 603 21.49 38.27 -40.60
C PHE A 603 20.08 38.81 -40.44
N ILE A 604 19.76 39.80 -41.26
CA ILE A 604 18.37 40.16 -41.54
C ILE A 604 17.99 39.59 -42.90
N ILE A 605 16.88 38.88 -42.95
CA ILE A 605 16.38 38.20 -44.14
C ILE A 605 15.07 38.85 -44.55
N LEU A 606 14.98 39.28 -45.81
CA LEU A 606 13.79 39.78 -46.45
C LEU A 606 13.01 38.63 -47.09
N TRP A 607 11.81 38.39 -46.58
CA TRP A 607 10.94 37.30 -46.99
C TRP A 607 9.71 37.84 -47.72
N ASP A 608 9.45 37.31 -48.91
CA ASP A 608 8.22 37.56 -49.67
C ASP A 608 7.11 36.66 -49.14
N LEU A 609 6.16 37.28 -48.44
CA LEU A 609 5.01 36.60 -47.85
C LEU A 609 4.04 36.10 -48.91
N SER A 610 3.93 36.83 -50.03
CA SER A 610 2.99 36.53 -51.11
C SER A 610 3.39 35.26 -51.85
N LYS A 611 4.70 35.03 -52.01
CA LYS A 611 5.26 33.88 -52.72
C LYS A 611 5.88 32.82 -51.81
N GLY A 612 5.99 33.09 -50.51
CA GLY A 612 6.52 32.15 -49.52
C GLY A 612 7.98 31.81 -49.73
N ARG A 613 8.83 32.80 -50.07
CA ARG A 613 10.25 32.58 -50.31
C ARG A 613 11.11 33.75 -49.85
N GLU A 614 12.38 33.47 -49.59
CA GLU A 614 13.39 34.49 -49.36
C GLU A 614 13.69 35.26 -50.66
N ILE A 615 13.84 36.59 -50.53
CA ILE A 615 14.26 37.48 -51.61
C ILE A 615 15.73 37.87 -51.46
N ALA A 616 16.13 38.22 -50.24
CA ALA A 616 17.49 38.65 -49.94
C ALA A 616 17.80 38.42 -48.47
N ARG A 617 19.09 38.33 -48.15
CA ARG A 617 19.61 38.38 -46.79
C ARG A 617 20.81 39.29 -46.74
N LYS A 618 21.07 39.87 -45.57
CA LYS A 618 22.25 40.72 -45.34
C LYS A 618 22.73 40.56 -43.91
N GLU A 619 24.03 40.35 -43.77
CA GLU A 619 24.68 40.37 -42.47
C GLU A 619 24.71 41.81 -41.94
N VAL A 620 24.43 41.97 -40.65
CA VAL A 620 24.40 43.25 -39.94
C VAL A 620 25.37 43.22 -38.78
N THR A 621 26.00 44.37 -38.51
CA THR A 621 26.80 44.56 -37.30
C THR A 621 25.90 45.04 -36.18
N ASN A 622 25.96 44.36 -35.04
CA ASN A 622 25.26 44.78 -33.83
C ASN A 622 25.84 46.08 -33.26
N VAL A 623 24.96 46.96 -32.78
CA VAL A 623 25.32 48.25 -32.18
C VAL A 623 24.80 48.30 -30.74
N ALA A 624 25.49 49.08 -29.90
CA ALA A 624 25.19 49.26 -28.50
C ALA A 624 23.73 49.66 -28.24
N SER A 625 23.11 49.04 -27.24
CA SER A 625 21.69 49.19 -26.90
C SER A 625 21.46 49.23 -25.38
N PRO A 626 21.84 50.33 -24.70
CA PRO A 626 21.69 50.46 -23.25
C PRO A 626 20.23 50.37 -22.77
N ASP A 627 19.30 50.86 -23.58
CA ASP A 627 17.87 50.79 -23.34
C ASP A 627 17.34 49.34 -23.35
N ILE A 628 17.81 48.54 -24.30
CA ILE A 628 17.47 47.11 -24.38
C ILE A 628 18.11 46.35 -23.23
N ASN A 629 19.36 46.64 -22.87
CA ASN A 629 20.02 46.04 -21.70
C ASN A 629 19.33 46.38 -20.37
N ASN A 630 18.71 47.55 -20.24
CA ASN A 630 17.98 47.91 -19.02
C ASN A 630 16.71 47.07 -18.81
N VAL A 631 16.09 46.58 -19.90
CA VAL A 631 14.86 45.79 -19.86
C VAL A 631 15.15 44.29 -19.95
N TYR A 632 16.10 43.91 -20.79
CA TYR A 632 16.46 42.52 -21.15
C TYR A 632 17.91 42.20 -20.79
N GLY A 633 18.48 42.83 -19.76
CA GLY A 633 19.87 42.62 -19.33
C GLY A 633 20.16 41.20 -18.83
N ASN A 634 19.12 40.37 -18.70
CA ASN A 634 19.20 38.94 -18.44
C ASN A 634 19.35 38.07 -19.70
N ILE A 635 19.39 38.65 -20.90
CA ILE A 635 19.67 37.96 -22.16
C ILE A 635 21.10 38.32 -22.60
N LEU A 636 21.88 37.33 -23.02
CA LEU A 636 23.21 37.58 -23.57
C LEU A 636 23.09 38.45 -24.83
N GLY A 637 24.06 39.34 -25.03
CA GLY A 637 24.06 40.25 -26.19
C GLY A 637 23.05 41.40 -26.13
N ALA A 638 22.18 41.50 -25.11
CA ALA A 638 21.18 42.58 -25.01
C ALA A 638 21.78 44.01 -24.97
N ASN A 639 23.05 44.15 -24.57
CA ASN A 639 23.80 45.41 -24.61
C ASN A 639 24.30 45.79 -26.01
N ASN A 640 24.26 44.89 -26.98
CA ASN A 640 24.60 45.11 -28.38
C ASN A 640 23.60 44.36 -29.27
N ALA A 641 22.34 44.78 -29.25
CA ALA A 641 21.24 44.10 -29.94
C ALA A 641 20.70 44.87 -31.15
N ARG A 642 21.06 46.14 -31.33
CA ARG A 642 20.47 47.00 -32.37
C ARG A 642 21.06 46.74 -33.74
N PHE A 643 20.22 46.80 -34.77
CA PHE A 643 20.62 46.68 -36.18
C PHE A 643 19.90 47.68 -37.08
N THR A 644 20.52 47.96 -38.22
CA THR A 644 19.93 48.68 -39.36
C THR A 644 20.36 47.97 -40.65
N VAL A 645 19.44 47.86 -41.61
CA VAL A 645 19.68 47.18 -42.88
C VAL A 645 18.92 47.86 -44.02
N ASP A 646 19.54 47.86 -45.20
CA ASP A 646 18.92 48.26 -46.46
C ASP A 646 19.05 47.12 -47.48
N PHE A 647 17.96 46.85 -48.19
CA PHE A 647 17.85 45.93 -49.31
C PHE A 647 17.49 46.68 -50.58
N ASN A 648 18.12 46.32 -51.69
CA ASN A 648 17.69 46.72 -53.03
C ASN A 648 17.04 45.52 -53.70
N ILE A 649 15.75 45.62 -54.00
CA ILE A 649 14.96 44.56 -54.63
C ILE A 649 14.77 44.82 -56.12
N ASP A 650 14.57 43.77 -56.90
CA ASP A 650 14.10 43.89 -58.28
C ASP A 650 12.68 44.49 -58.29
N GLY A 651 12.38 45.34 -59.28
CA GLY A 651 11.08 45.98 -59.45
C GLY A 651 9.92 44.99 -59.53
N GLN A 652 10.16 43.73 -59.94
CA GLN A 652 9.14 42.68 -59.92
C GLN A 652 8.58 42.35 -58.52
N TYR A 653 9.30 42.73 -57.45
CA TYR A 653 8.90 42.50 -56.06
C TYR A 653 8.34 43.75 -55.37
N ALA A 654 8.31 44.90 -56.06
CA ALA A 654 8.06 46.19 -55.43
C ALA A 654 6.66 46.34 -54.79
N HIS A 655 5.72 45.45 -55.12
CA HIS A 655 4.35 45.45 -54.62
C HIS A 655 3.99 44.18 -53.85
N ASP A 656 4.94 43.26 -53.66
CA ASP A 656 4.69 42.04 -52.90
C ASP A 656 4.66 42.37 -51.40
N ALA A 657 3.84 41.62 -50.66
CA ALA A 657 3.83 41.66 -49.20
C ALA A 657 5.14 41.09 -48.64
N MET A 658 5.77 41.81 -47.70
CA MET A 658 7.08 41.44 -47.14
C MET A 658 7.08 41.37 -45.61
N GLN A 659 7.98 40.54 -45.08
CA GLN A 659 8.34 40.43 -43.67
C GLN A 659 9.85 40.25 -43.52
N LEU A 660 10.35 40.51 -42.32
CA LEU A 660 11.73 40.25 -41.96
C LEU A 660 11.88 39.09 -40.98
N VAL A 661 12.99 38.39 -41.12
CA VAL A 661 13.50 37.46 -40.12
C VAL A 661 14.83 37.99 -39.61
N SER A 662 15.00 38.02 -38.29
CA SER A 662 16.27 38.29 -37.62
C SER A 662 16.89 36.97 -37.21
N ARG A 663 18.14 36.70 -37.61
CA ARG A 663 18.78 35.39 -37.43
C ARG A 663 20.22 35.53 -36.94
N TYR A 664 20.56 34.89 -35.83
CA TYR A 664 21.95 34.58 -35.48
C TYR A 664 22.33 33.21 -36.06
N SER A 665 23.49 33.11 -36.68
CA SER A 665 24.01 31.89 -37.32
C SER A 665 25.49 31.69 -36.98
N ASN A 666 25.91 30.44 -36.86
CA ASN A 666 27.32 30.08 -36.72
C ASN A 666 28.10 30.05 -38.05
N ALA A 667 27.43 30.21 -39.18
CA ALA A 667 28.03 30.20 -40.52
C ALA A 667 27.97 31.56 -41.21
N ASP A 668 29.04 31.91 -41.93
CA ASP A 668 29.23 33.14 -42.70
C ASP A 668 28.19 33.37 -43.81
N ASN A 669 27.41 32.34 -44.19
CA ASN A 669 26.33 32.46 -45.18
C ASN A 669 24.93 32.55 -44.55
N GLY A 670 24.83 32.45 -43.22
CA GLY A 670 23.57 32.47 -42.48
C GLY A 670 22.77 31.15 -42.51
N GLU A 671 23.29 30.08 -43.11
CA GLU A 671 22.61 28.77 -43.29
C GLU A 671 23.16 27.63 -42.41
N GLY A 672 23.95 27.97 -41.39
CA GLY A 672 24.47 26.99 -40.44
C GLY A 672 23.45 26.56 -39.39
N ASN A 673 23.91 26.25 -38.19
CA ASN A 673 23.03 26.24 -37.03
C ASN A 673 22.66 27.69 -36.71
N TYR A 674 21.38 27.92 -36.41
CA TYR A 674 20.89 29.28 -36.19
C TYR A 674 19.77 29.35 -35.16
N SER A 675 19.65 30.53 -34.56
CA SER A 675 18.50 31.00 -33.79
C SER A 675 17.86 32.18 -34.51
N GLN A 676 16.53 32.21 -34.63
CA GLN A 676 15.85 33.25 -35.41
C GLN A 676 14.48 33.65 -34.87
N VAL A 677 14.09 34.89 -35.19
CA VAL A 677 12.77 35.45 -34.90
C VAL A 677 12.14 35.99 -36.17
N TRP A 678 10.90 35.58 -36.43
CA TRP A 678 10.05 36.22 -37.43
C TRP A 678 9.51 37.53 -36.85
N LEU A 679 9.84 38.65 -37.47
CA LEU A 679 9.44 39.97 -36.98
C LEU A 679 8.02 40.26 -37.48
N THR A 680 7.01 39.92 -36.66
CA THR A 680 5.59 39.99 -37.02
C THR A 680 4.91 41.29 -36.62
N ASN A 681 5.63 42.22 -35.99
CA ASN A 681 5.06 43.47 -35.47
C ASN A 681 4.86 44.53 -36.57
N GLN A 682 5.54 44.40 -37.70
CA GLN A 682 5.38 45.25 -38.88
C GLN A 682 5.49 44.41 -40.16
N TYR A 683 4.81 44.83 -41.22
CA TYR A 683 4.86 44.23 -42.55
C TYR A 683 4.84 45.33 -43.61
N LEU A 684 5.31 45.02 -44.82
CA LEU A 684 5.17 45.91 -45.98
C LEU A 684 4.15 45.38 -46.98
N ASN A 685 3.46 46.31 -47.64
CA ASN A 685 2.56 46.07 -48.78
C ASN A 685 1.51 44.97 -48.58
N LEU A 686 1.02 44.75 -47.36
CA LEU A 686 -0.09 43.81 -47.14
C LEU A 686 -1.32 44.28 -47.90
N TYR A 687 -2.09 43.35 -48.46
CA TYR A 687 -3.37 43.68 -49.10
C TYR A 687 -4.37 44.19 -48.06
N GLN A 688 -4.66 45.48 -48.08
CA GLN A 688 -5.57 46.11 -47.13
C GLN A 688 -6.68 46.89 -47.82
N ASN A 689 -7.86 46.91 -47.23
CA ASN A 689 -8.97 47.75 -47.64
C ASN A 689 -8.67 49.25 -47.40
N PRO A 690 -9.27 50.17 -48.16
CA PRO A 690 -9.26 51.61 -47.84
C PRO A 690 -9.62 51.85 -46.38
N SER A 691 -8.99 52.85 -45.74
CA SER A 691 -9.07 53.08 -44.30
C SER A 691 -10.48 53.30 -43.74
N TRP A 692 -11.44 53.72 -44.60
CA TRP A 692 -12.84 53.90 -44.22
C TRP A 692 -13.68 52.62 -44.28
N MET A 693 -13.17 51.56 -44.92
CA MET A 693 -13.77 50.23 -44.91
C MET A 693 -13.21 49.38 -43.76
N TYR A 694 -13.87 48.27 -43.45
CA TYR A 694 -13.35 47.31 -42.48
C TYR A 694 -11.94 46.86 -42.88
N GLN A 695 -11.00 47.07 -41.97
CA GLN A 695 -9.64 46.61 -42.14
C GLN A 695 -9.58 45.09 -41.98
N ILE A 696 -8.79 44.46 -42.84
CA ILE A 696 -8.48 43.04 -42.82
C ILE A 696 -7.57 42.75 -41.64
N ASN A 697 -7.97 41.78 -40.83
CA ASN A 697 -7.23 41.26 -39.70
C ASN A 697 -6.44 40.04 -40.16
N TYR A 698 -5.14 40.02 -39.88
CA TYR A 698 -4.24 38.91 -40.19
C TYR A 698 -3.97 38.01 -38.98
N SER A 699 -4.51 38.38 -37.83
CA SER A 699 -4.49 37.61 -36.58
C SER A 699 -5.91 37.16 -36.24
N GLN A 700 -6.04 36.00 -35.59
CA GLN A 700 -7.34 35.40 -35.29
C GLN A 700 -8.27 36.39 -34.57
N ILE A 701 -9.40 36.67 -35.21
CA ILE A 701 -10.44 37.52 -34.64
C ILE A 701 -11.00 36.84 -33.39
N GLN A 702 -11.08 37.61 -32.32
CA GLN A 702 -11.63 37.16 -31.04
C GLN A 702 -13.13 37.47 -30.96
N PRO A 703 -13.92 36.62 -30.27
CA PRO A 703 -15.35 36.86 -30.09
C PRO A 703 -15.62 38.17 -29.33
N SER A 704 -16.67 38.89 -29.74
CA SER A 704 -17.14 40.11 -29.09
C SER A 704 -18.47 39.86 -28.37
N GLY A 705 -18.46 39.92 -27.04
CA GLY A 705 -19.64 39.69 -26.20
C GLY A 705 -19.36 38.78 -24.99
N PRO A 706 -20.35 38.55 -24.11
CA PRO A 706 -20.18 37.72 -22.92
C PRO A 706 -20.19 36.22 -23.28
N VAL A 707 -19.02 35.60 -23.22
CA VAL A 707 -18.88 34.13 -23.35
C VAL A 707 -19.46 33.45 -22.11
N GLY A 708 -20.32 32.45 -22.30
CA GLY A 708 -20.96 31.70 -21.22
C GLY A 708 -22.11 32.45 -20.54
N HIS A 709 -22.88 33.24 -21.31
CA HIS A 709 -24.01 34.01 -20.78
C HIS A 709 -25.30 33.19 -20.61
N ASN A 710 -26.16 33.64 -19.70
CA ASN A 710 -27.48 33.05 -19.45
C ASN A 710 -28.47 33.38 -20.57
N ILE A 711 -29.37 32.44 -20.86
CA ILE A 711 -30.44 32.63 -21.87
C ILE A 711 -31.82 32.48 -21.25
N GLY A 712 -32.81 33.16 -21.83
CA GLY A 712 -34.19 33.20 -21.34
C GLY A 712 -35.16 33.76 -22.38
N PRO A 713 -36.40 34.13 -22.01
CA PRO A 713 -37.41 34.61 -22.96
C PRO A 713 -36.91 35.70 -23.92
N GLY A 714 -37.17 35.49 -25.21
CA GLY A 714 -36.74 36.38 -26.30
C GLY A 714 -35.37 36.06 -26.88
N TYR A 715 -34.54 35.22 -26.24
CA TYR A 715 -33.28 34.77 -26.84
C TYR A 715 -33.52 33.78 -27.99
N GLU A 716 -32.62 33.79 -28.96
CA GLU A 716 -32.56 32.85 -30.08
C GLU A 716 -31.19 32.15 -30.10
N GLY A 717 -30.79 31.54 -31.22
CA GLY A 717 -29.45 30.99 -31.38
C GLY A 717 -29.30 29.52 -30.97
N ILE A 718 -28.05 29.04 -30.98
CA ILE A 718 -27.73 27.61 -30.82
C ILE A 718 -28.03 27.09 -29.41
N LYS A 719 -27.66 27.86 -28.37
CA LYS A 719 -27.97 27.48 -26.98
C LYS A 719 -29.49 27.36 -26.77
N THR A 720 -30.27 28.28 -27.37
CA THR A 720 -31.73 28.24 -27.34
C THR A 720 -32.28 26.98 -28.02
N GLN A 721 -31.81 26.66 -29.23
CA GLN A 721 -32.24 25.45 -29.94
C GLN A 721 -31.96 24.18 -29.13
N LEU A 722 -30.75 24.04 -28.58
CA LEU A 722 -30.36 22.87 -27.79
C LEU A 722 -31.20 22.73 -26.51
N VAL A 723 -31.50 23.83 -25.83
CA VAL A 723 -32.42 23.81 -24.67
C VAL A 723 -33.82 23.37 -25.10
N LYS A 724 -34.37 23.96 -26.17
CA LYS A 724 -35.71 23.63 -26.70
C LYS A 724 -35.81 22.17 -27.10
N ASP A 725 -34.78 21.60 -27.73
CA ASP A 725 -34.71 20.17 -28.06
C ASP A 725 -34.80 19.31 -26.80
N ARG A 726 -34.10 19.68 -25.72
CA ARG A 726 -34.11 18.94 -24.44
C ARG A 726 -35.43 19.03 -23.69
N ILE A 727 -36.13 20.16 -23.76
CA ILE A 727 -37.45 20.33 -23.12
C ILE A 727 -38.61 19.93 -24.04
N GLY A 728 -38.33 19.38 -25.23
CA GLY A 728 -39.33 18.88 -26.17
C GLY A 728 -40.18 19.96 -26.84
N THR A 729 -39.61 21.14 -27.11
CA THR A 729 -40.22 22.23 -27.90
C THR A 729 -39.40 22.63 -29.13
N GLY A 730 -38.35 21.87 -29.47
CA GLY A 730 -37.44 22.15 -30.58
C GLY A 730 -38.06 22.21 -31.98
N TYR A 731 -39.30 21.72 -32.16
CA TYR A 731 -40.06 21.80 -33.41
C TYR A 731 -40.76 23.16 -33.63
N GLN A 732 -40.79 24.02 -32.62
CA GLN A 732 -41.33 25.38 -32.71
C GLN A 732 -40.24 26.36 -33.17
N HIS A 733 -40.61 27.58 -33.57
CA HIS A 733 -39.65 28.63 -33.92
C HIS A 733 -38.51 28.74 -32.89
N ASN A 734 -37.28 28.99 -33.36
CA ASN A 734 -36.05 29.05 -32.54
C ASN A 734 -35.94 30.32 -31.68
N THR A 735 -37.03 30.68 -31.00
CA THR A 735 -37.10 31.76 -30.03
C THR A 735 -37.50 31.15 -28.70
N TYR A 736 -36.79 31.51 -27.63
CA TYR A 736 -37.09 31.07 -26.27
C TYR A 736 -38.37 31.76 -25.80
N THR A 737 -39.41 30.98 -25.54
CA THR A 737 -40.73 31.52 -25.18
C THR A 737 -40.95 31.50 -23.67
N THR A 738 -41.97 32.21 -23.19
CA THR A 738 -42.43 32.10 -21.79
C THR A 738 -42.87 30.67 -21.45
N ALA A 739 -43.42 29.92 -22.42
CA ALA A 739 -43.78 28.52 -22.22
C ALA A 739 -42.55 27.62 -22.02
N ASP A 740 -41.45 27.88 -22.74
CA ASP A 740 -40.17 27.21 -22.54
C ASP A 740 -39.62 27.49 -21.13
N ALA A 741 -39.72 28.75 -20.66
CA ALA A 741 -39.32 29.13 -19.31
C ALA A 741 -40.03 28.29 -18.24
N TYR A 742 -41.35 28.06 -18.36
CA TYR A 742 -42.09 27.21 -17.42
C TYR A 742 -41.61 25.74 -17.44
N ARG A 743 -41.23 25.20 -18.60
CA ARG A 743 -40.64 23.86 -18.70
C ARG A 743 -39.25 23.80 -18.06
N VAL A 744 -38.43 24.82 -18.26
CA VAL A 744 -37.11 24.93 -17.61
C VAL A 744 -37.26 25.05 -16.08
N MET A 745 -38.23 25.82 -15.59
CA MET A 745 -38.55 25.87 -14.15
C MET A 745 -38.86 24.47 -13.59
N SER A 746 -39.52 23.61 -14.36
CA SER A 746 -39.78 22.22 -13.96
C SER A 746 -38.49 21.42 -13.81
N VAL A 747 -37.55 21.56 -14.76
CA VAL A 747 -36.23 20.90 -14.70
C VAL A 747 -35.41 21.42 -13.51
N GLN A 748 -35.41 22.73 -13.29
CA GLN A 748 -34.73 23.36 -12.16
C GLN A 748 -35.24 22.83 -10.83
N ARG A 749 -36.57 22.78 -10.63
CA ARG A 749 -37.18 22.20 -9.42
C ARG A 749 -36.78 20.74 -9.21
N ALA A 750 -36.79 19.93 -10.28
CA ALA A 750 -36.42 18.52 -10.21
C ALA A 750 -34.96 18.28 -9.80
N HIS A 751 -34.08 19.26 -10.04
CA HIS A 751 -32.65 19.19 -9.73
C HIS A 751 -32.24 20.05 -8.52
N GLY A 752 -33.21 20.58 -7.75
CA GLY A 752 -32.95 21.42 -6.57
C GLY A 752 -32.36 22.80 -6.89
N LEU A 753 -32.49 23.28 -8.14
CA LEU A 753 -32.04 24.59 -8.58
C LEU A 753 -33.15 25.66 -8.41
N PRO A 754 -32.79 26.95 -8.27
CA PRO A 754 -33.77 28.04 -8.29
C PRO A 754 -34.62 28.04 -9.57
N ALA A 755 -35.95 28.00 -9.42
CA ALA A 755 -36.89 27.91 -10.53
C ALA A 755 -37.11 29.27 -11.22
N THR A 756 -36.06 29.83 -11.82
CA THR A 756 -36.06 31.15 -12.46
C THR A 756 -36.62 31.11 -13.88
N GLY A 757 -36.61 29.96 -14.54
CA GLY A 757 -36.95 29.81 -15.96
C GLY A 757 -35.89 30.35 -16.92
N TRP A 758 -34.78 30.89 -16.39
CA TRP A 758 -33.57 31.23 -17.14
C TRP A 758 -32.60 30.06 -17.10
N VAL A 759 -31.90 29.82 -18.20
CA VAL A 759 -30.85 28.80 -18.27
C VAL A 759 -29.52 29.46 -17.96
N ASP A 760 -29.00 29.18 -16.77
CA ASP A 760 -27.61 29.41 -16.38
C ASP A 760 -26.76 28.14 -16.56
N TYR A 761 -25.46 28.21 -16.25
CA TYR A 761 -24.55 27.06 -16.38
C TYR A 761 -25.04 25.80 -15.64
N ASN A 762 -25.57 25.96 -14.42
CA ASN A 762 -26.05 24.83 -13.63
C ASN A 762 -27.31 24.21 -14.25
N THR A 763 -28.22 25.05 -14.76
CA THR A 763 -29.43 24.61 -15.47
C THR A 763 -29.08 23.92 -16.78
N TRP A 764 -28.08 24.42 -17.52
CA TRP A 764 -27.55 23.81 -18.74
C TRP A 764 -27.06 22.38 -18.50
N VAL A 765 -26.24 22.17 -17.46
CA VAL A 765 -25.76 20.84 -17.07
C VAL A 765 -26.92 19.96 -16.58
N ALA A 766 -27.89 20.50 -15.84
CA ALA A 766 -29.08 19.77 -15.40
C ALA A 766 -29.99 19.32 -16.56
N LEU A 767 -29.98 20.03 -17.69
CA LEU A 767 -30.65 19.61 -18.93
C LEU A 767 -29.90 18.47 -19.66
N GLY A 768 -28.75 18.03 -19.14
CA GLY A 768 -27.92 16.98 -19.73
C GLY A 768 -27.15 17.44 -20.97
N LEU A 769 -26.91 18.74 -21.09
CA LEU A 769 -26.09 19.32 -22.16
C LEU A 769 -24.60 19.33 -21.75
N PRO A 770 -23.66 19.11 -22.70
CA PRO A 770 -22.23 19.08 -22.39
C PRO A 770 -21.73 20.41 -21.80
N ALA A 771 -20.95 20.33 -20.71
CA ALA A 771 -20.49 21.50 -19.97
C ALA A 771 -19.54 22.41 -20.78
N ASP A 772 -18.72 21.83 -21.67
CA ASP A 772 -17.81 22.54 -22.57
C ASP A 772 -18.57 23.39 -23.61
N GLN A 773 -19.75 22.94 -24.04
CA GLN A 773 -20.59 23.68 -24.99
C GLN A 773 -21.13 25.00 -24.43
N TRP A 774 -21.18 25.15 -23.10
CA TRP A 774 -21.63 26.39 -22.47
C TRP A 774 -20.84 27.61 -22.92
N THR A 775 -19.51 27.46 -23.05
CA THR A 775 -18.62 28.53 -23.50
C THR A 775 -18.20 28.37 -24.95
N SER A 776 -18.03 27.14 -25.45
CA SER A 776 -17.50 26.90 -26.80
C SER A 776 -18.44 27.36 -27.92
N ILE A 777 -19.76 27.35 -27.69
CA ILE A 777 -20.74 27.85 -28.66
C ILE A 777 -20.59 29.37 -28.82
N ASP A 778 -20.42 30.09 -27.71
CA ASP A 778 -20.32 31.55 -27.69
C ASP A 778 -18.95 32.03 -28.17
N SER A 779 -17.88 31.30 -27.84
CA SER A 779 -16.52 31.69 -28.23
C SER A 779 -16.20 31.41 -29.69
N TYR A 780 -17.08 30.72 -30.43
CA TYR A 780 -16.82 30.36 -31.82
C TYR A 780 -16.87 31.57 -32.75
N VAL A 781 -15.70 31.90 -33.29
CA VAL A 781 -15.48 32.75 -34.45
C VAL A 781 -14.74 31.90 -35.48
N ALA A 782 -15.14 31.96 -36.75
CA ALA A 782 -14.50 31.17 -37.78
C ALA A 782 -12.97 31.43 -37.82
N PRO A 783 -12.15 30.37 -37.93
CA PRO A 783 -10.71 30.54 -38.08
C PRO A 783 -10.36 31.33 -39.35
N LEU A 784 -9.30 32.14 -39.30
CA LEU A 784 -8.80 32.82 -40.49
C LEU A 784 -8.42 31.80 -41.58
N GLY A 785 -8.98 31.97 -42.78
CA GLY A 785 -8.67 31.21 -43.98
C GLY A 785 -7.68 31.91 -44.93
N ALA A 786 -7.28 33.15 -44.62
CA ALA A 786 -6.31 33.95 -45.35
C ALA A 786 -5.46 34.79 -44.37
N GLY A 787 -4.14 34.80 -44.55
CA GLY A 787 -3.17 35.46 -43.66
C GLY A 787 -2.55 36.72 -44.26
N ALA A 788 -1.50 37.27 -43.62
CA ALA A 788 -0.87 38.54 -44.01
C ALA A 788 -0.40 38.59 -45.48
N GLY A 789 0.11 37.49 -46.03
CA GLY A 789 0.56 37.42 -47.43
C GLY A 789 -0.54 37.18 -48.47
N ALA A 790 -1.79 37.09 -48.06
CA ALA A 790 -2.89 36.68 -48.93
C ALA A 790 -3.36 37.83 -49.82
N SER A 791 -3.74 37.50 -51.06
CA SER A 791 -4.31 38.46 -51.99
C SER A 791 -5.78 38.76 -51.68
N ARG A 792 -6.34 39.81 -52.31
CA ARG A 792 -7.79 40.08 -52.31
C ARG A 792 -8.62 38.84 -52.63
N GLN A 793 -8.19 38.07 -53.64
CA GLN A 793 -8.94 36.89 -54.08
C GLN A 793 -8.91 35.79 -53.02
N ASP A 794 -7.78 35.61 -52.32
CA ASP A 794 -7.65 34.62 -51.26
C ASP A 794 -8.59 34.92 -50.08
N HIS A 795 -8.74 36.19 -49.70
CA HIS A 795 -9.70 36.61 -48.69
C HIS A 795 -11.16 36.35 -49.13
N ILE A 796 -11.51 36.64 -50.38
CA ILE A 796 -12.83 36.30 -50.96
C ILE A 796 -13.08 34.79 -50.93
N GLU A 797 -12.11 33.98 -51.34
CA GLU A 797 -12.27 32.53 -51.32
C GLU A 797 -12.28 31.95 -49.90
N ALA A 798 -11.57 32.55 -48.94
CA ALA A 798 -11.67 32.20 -47.53
C ALA A 798 -13.09 32.42 -46.99
N MET A 799 -13.67 33.60 -47.29
CA MET A 799 -15.05 33.94 -46.95
C MET A 799 -16.03 32.90 -47.50
N ILE A 800 -15.94 32.62 -48.80
CA ILE A 800 -16.86 31.72 -49.48
C ILE A 800 -16.66 30.27 -49.01
N ARG A 801 -15.41 29.81 -48.87
CA ARG A 801 -15.09 28.46 -48.37
C ARG A 801 -15.68 28.23 -46.98
N GLN A 802 -15.62 29.23 -46.10
CA GLN A 802 -16.24 29.14 -44.79
C GLN A 802 -17.77 29.02 -44.89
N ALA A 803 -18.41 29.77 -45.78
CA ALA A 803 -19.85 29.64 -46.02
C ALA A 803 -20.22 28.22 -46.52
N TYR A 804 -19.42 27.62 -47.39
CA TYR A 804 -19.62 26.26 -47.89
C TYR A 804 -19.50 25.18 -46.80
N GLN A 805 -18.79 25.44 -45.69
CA GLN A 805 -18.76 24.49 -44.56
C GLN A 805 -20.15 24.29 -43.94
N TYR A 806 -21.06 25.26 -44.10
CA TYR A 806 -22.44 25.14 -43.64
C TYR A 806 -23.39 24.54 -44.70
N MET A 807 -22.91 24.16 -45.89
CA MET A 807 -23.78 23.67 -46.97
C MET A 807 -24.71 22.55 -46.49
N GLY A 808 -26.02 22.71 -46.72
CA GLY A 808 -27.04 21.75 -46.31
C GLY A 808 -27.42 21.77 -44.83
N LYS A 809 -26.76 22.56 -43.98
CA LYS A 809 -27.12 22.74 -42.56
C LYS A 809 -28.45 23.47 -42.43
N PRO A 810 -29.25 23.17 -41.38
CA PRO A 810 -30.58 23.76 -41.25
C PRO A 810 -30.51 25.27 -41.03
N TRP A 811 -31.52 25.97 -41.54
CA TRP A 811 -31.76 27.36 -41.19
C TRP A 811 -32.29 27.44 -39.76
N LEU A 812 -31.63 28.19 -38.89
CA LEU A 812 -32.00 28.39 -37.49
C LEU A 812 -31.86 29.87 -37.12
N ALA A 813 -32.95 30.51 -36.68
CA ALA A 813 -32.98 31.93 -36.36
C ALA A 813 -31.98 32.31 -35.25
N GLY A 814 -31.28 33.43 -35.42
CA GLY A 814 -30.34 33.98 -34.43
C GLY A 814 -29.07 33.15 -34.23
N CYS A 815 -28.80 32.17 -35.09
CA CYS A 815 -27.65 31.27 -34.97
C CYS A 815 -26.44 31.76 -35.77
N SER A 816 -25.31 31.98 -35.07
CA SER A 816 -24.00 32.31 -35.65
C SER A 816 -22.88 31.62 -34.87
N SER A 817 -22.72 30.31 -35.04
CA SER A 817 -21.67 29.52 -34.38
C SER A 817 -21.17 28.43 -35.35
N SER A 818 -20.33 27.50 -34.88
CA SER A 818 -19.62 26.48 -35.67
C SER A 818 -20.45 25.78 -36.77
N PRO A 819 -19.83 25.40 -37.91
CA PRO A 819 -20.45 24.55 -38.94
C PRO A 819 -20.95 23.19 -38.46
N ALA A 820 -20.64 22.81 -37.22
CA ALA A 820 -21.31 21.70 -36.56
C ALA A 820 -22.85 21.88 -36.56
N TYR A 821 -23.33 23.12 -36.44
CA TYR A 821 -24.74 23.46 -36.25
C TYR A 821 -25.40 24.13 -37.47
N GLY A 822 -26.66 24.53 -37.32
CA GLY A 822 -27.39 25.40 -38.26
C GLY A 822 -27.04 26.88 -38.09
N VAL A 823 -27.51 27.71 -39.02
CA VAL A 823 -27.16 29.13 -39.10
C VAL A 823 -28.26 29.91 -39.80
N ASP A 824 -28.49 31.18 -39.48
CA ASP A 824 -29.36 32.04 -40.31
C ASP A 824 -28.57 32.82 -41.39
N CYS A 825 -29.26 33.70 -42.11
CA CYS A 825 -28.69 34.45 -43.22
C CYS A 825 -27.51 35.34 -42.79
N SER A 826 -27.68 36.13 -41.73
CA SER A 826 -26.66 37.02 -41.18
C SER A 826 -25.60 36.26 -40.39
N GLY A 827 -25.96 35.18 -39.70
CA GLY A 827 -25.01 34.28 -39.05
C GLY A 827 -24.01 33.66 -40.04
N LEU A 828 -24.51 33.23 -41.21
CA LEU A 828 -23.67 32.66 -42.26
C LEU A 828 -22.67 33.71 -42.78
N VAL A 829 -23.15 34.93 -43.02
CA VAL A 829 -22.33 36.05 -43.48
C VAL A 829 -21.30 36.43 -42.43
N MET A 830 -21.65 36.55 -41.15
CA MET A 830 -20.70 36.89 -40.09
C MET A 830 -19.57 35.86 -39.99
N GLN A 831 -19.90 34.57 -39.97
CA GLN A 831 -18.88 33.52 -39.91
C GLN A 831 -17.99 33.51 -41.16
N ALA A 832 -18.56 33.78 -42.33
CA ALA A 832 -17.78 33.94 -43.57
C ALA A 832 -16.85 35.17 -43.50
N LEU A 833 -17.34 36.31 -43.03
CA LEU A 833 -16.55 37.54 -42.86
C LEU A 833 -15.36 37.31 -41.91
N TYR A 834 -15.61 36.65 -40.78
CA TYR A 834 -14.56 36.31 -39.82
C TYR A 834 -13.44 35.47 -40.44
N ALA A 835 -13.76 34.42 -41.19
CA ALA A 835 -12.75 33.60 -41.86
C ALA A 835 -11.92 34.38 -42.89
N SER A 836 -12.47 35.47 -43.42
CA SER A 836 -11.77 36.33 -44.36
C SER A 836 -11.03 37.50 -43.73
N GLY A 837 -10.95 37.56 -42.39
CA GLY A 837 -10.25 38.62 -41.67
C GLY A 837 -11.09 39.89 -41.44
N ILE A 838 -12.39 39.88 -41.74
CA ILE A 838 -13.28 41.01 -41.49
C ILE A 838 -14.00 40.78 -40.16
N ASN A 839 -13.83 41.72 -39.23
CA ASN A 839 -14.59 41.77 -37.99
C ASN A 839 -15.71 42.82 -38.13
N PRO A 840 -16.93 42.43 -38.56
CA PRO A 840 -18.03 43.39 -38.62
C PRO A 840 -18.35 43.83 -37.19
N THR A 841 -18.19 45.10 -36.84
CA THR A 841 -18.47 45.59 -35.48
C THR A 841 -19.95 45.98 -35.30
N SER A 842 -20.70 46.10 -36.40
CA SER A 842 -22.15 46.33 -36.38
C SER A 842 -22.98 45.12 -35.90
N CYS A 843 -22.40 43.92 -35.90
CA CYS A 843 -23.02 42.67 -35.46
C CYS A 843 -21.95 41.77 -34.81
N SER A 844 -22.29 40.90 -33.86
CA SER A 844 -21.35 39.86 -33.40
C SER A 844 -22.03 38.51 -33.30
N SER A 845 -21.26 37.43 -33.44
CA SER A 845 -21.79 36.06 -33.29
C SER A 845 -22.48 35.81 -31.95
N ILE A 846 -21.96 36.39 -30.85
CA ILE A 846 -22.56 36.23 -29.52
C ILE A 846 -23.88 37.00 -29.43
N TYR A 847 -23.87 38.30 -29.77
CA TYR A 847 -25.06 39.14 -29.66
C TYR A 847 -26.13 38.76 -30.70
N HIS A 848 -25.79 37.97 -31.71
CA HIS A 848 -26.72 37.54 -32.74
C HIS A 848 -27.95 36.81 -32.19
N GLY A 849 -27.79 36.03 -31.11
CA GLY A 849 -28.89 35.33 -30.44
C GLY A 849 -29.57 36.14 -29.32
N PHE A 850 -29.19 37.40 -29.09
CA PHE A 850 -29.78 38.22 -28.04
C PHE A 850 -31.10 38.86 -28.52
N PRO A 851 -32.07 39.11 -27.61
CA PRO A 851 -33.30 39.82 -27.96
C PRO A 851 -33.00 41.15 -28.67
N GLY A 852 -33.71 41.42 -29.77
CA GLY A 852 -33.56 42.63 -30.59
C GLY A 852 -32.55 42.51 -31.74
N ASN A 853 -31.90 41.35 -31.91
CA ASN A 853 -30.88 41.09 -32.93
C ASN A 853 -31.36 40.18 -34.07
N GLU A 854 -32.67 39.92 -34.15
CA GLU A 854 -33.32 38.98 -35.07
C GLU A 854 -33.14 39.39 -36.55
N TRP A 855 -32.76 40.65 -36.80
CA TRP A 855 -32.63 41.22 -38.14
C TRP A 855 -31.26 41.85 -38.38
N ASN A 856 -30.18 41.20 -37.94
CA ASN A 856 -28.81 41.70 -38.15
C ASN A 856 -28.45 41.94 -39.63
N SER A 857 -29.16 41.37 -40.60
CA SER A 857 -29.07 41.78 -42.00
C SER A 857 -29.34 43.27 -42.23
N ARG A 858 -30.19 43.91 -41.41
CA ARG A 858 -30.45 45.36 -41.45
C ARG A 858 -29.23 46.16 -41.00
N ASN A 859 -28.60 45.70 -39.91
CA ASN A 859 -27.40 46.32 -39.37
C ASN A 859 -26.24 46.23 -40.37
N LEU A 860 -26.01 45.05 -40.96
CA LEU A 860 -25.01 44.85 -42.01
C LEU A 860 -25.28 45.70 -43.27
N PHE A 861 -26.55 45.93 -43.64
CA PHE A 861 -26.89 46.76 -44.81
C PHE A 861 -26.65 48.26 -44.58
N ALA A 862 -26.89 48.72 -43.35
CA ALA A 862 -26.75 50.11 -42.93
C ALA A 862 -25.29 50.48 -42.58
N ASP A 863 -24.41 49.49 -42.43
CA ASP A 863 -23.02 49.68 -42.05
C ASP A 863 -22.23 50.41 -43.16
N PRO A 864 -21.68 51.61 -42.89
CA PRO A 864 -20.98 52.39 -43.89
C PRO A 864 -19.60 51.83 -44.28
N HIS A 865 -19.07 50.87 -43.52
CA HIS A 865 -17.74 50.28 -43.77
C HIS A 865 -17.76 49.19 -44.86
N PHE A 866 -18.93 48.86 -45.41
CA PHE A 866 -19.03 48.09 -46.64
C PHE A 866 -19.36 49.02 -47.82
N MET A 867 -18.59 48.90 -48.90
CA MET A 867 -18.73 49.78 -50.05
C MET A 867 -20.05 49.53 -50.80
N ASN A 868 -20.80 50.59 -51.08
CA ASN A 868 -21.98 50.51 -51.94
C ASN A 868 -21.57 50.24 -53.39
N VAL A 869 -22.14 49.21 -54.01
CA VAL A 869 -21.86 48.85 -55.40
C VAL A 869 -23.16 48.82 -56.20
N SER A 870 -23.11 49.26 -57.45
CA SER A 870 -24.25 49.16 -58.36
C SER A 870 -24.56 47.69 -58.63
N TYR A 871 -25.81 47.37 -58.99
CA TYR A 871 -26.14 45.98 -59.32
C TYR A 871 -25.24 45.43 -60.42
N ASN A 872 -24.93 46.21 -61.47
CA ASN A 872 -24.15 45.76 -62.62
C ASN A 872 -22.66 45.54 -62.33
N ASP A 873 -22.13 46.18 -61.27
CA ASP A 873 -20.72 46.08 -60.89
C ASP A 873 -20.45 45.03 -59.81
N ARG A 874 -21.45 44.23 -59.45
CA ARG A 874 -21.34 43.17 -58.45
C ARG A 874 -20.28 42.14 -58.84
N GLN A 875 -19.49 41.71 -57.87
CA GLN A 875 -18.41 40.75 -58.02
C GLN A 875 -18.54 39.65 -56.98
N ARG A 876 -18.02 38.46 -57.31
CA ARG A 876 -17.92 37.35 -56.36
C ARG A 876 -17.31 37.85 -55.04
N GLY A 877 -17.94 37.49 -53.92
CA GLY A 877 -17.60 37.97 -52.58
C GLY A 877 -18.44 39.16 -52.09
N ASP A 878 -19.15 39.87 -52.98
CA ASP A 878 -20.06 40.94 -52.57
C ASP A 878 -21.28 40.37 -51.82
N LEU A 879 -21.80 41.11 -50.85
CA LEU A 879 -23.02 40.80 -50.11
C LEU A 879 -24.25 41.32 -50.87
N VAL A 880 -25.27 40.49 -50.97
CA VAL A 880 -26.55 40.81 -51.64
C VAL A 880 -27.65 40.92 -50.59
N PHE A 881 -28.30 42.07 -50.51
CA PHE A 881 -29.40 42.32 -49.58
C PHE A 881 -30.72 42.38 -50.31
N TYR A 882 -31.79 41.98 -49.62
CA TYR A 882 -33.12 41.86 -50.20
C TYR A 882 -34.15 42.59 -49.35
N TYR A 883 -35.17 43.14 -50.01
CA TYR A 883 -36.35 43.64 -49.33
C TYR A 883 -37.35 42.51 -49.13
N GLN A 884 -38.06 42.55 -48.00
CA GLN A 884 -39.27 41.76 -47.83
C GLN A 884 -40.30 42.23 -48.86
N PRO A 885 -40.92 41.31 -49.63
CA PRO A 885 -41.93 41.66 -50.59
C PRO A 885 -43.06 42.48 -49.96
N GLY A 886 -43.32 43.67 -50.53
CA GLY A 886 -44.43 44.55 -50.13
C GLY A 886 -44.17 45.52 -48.97
N THR A 887 -43.08 45.39 -48.20
CA THR A 887 -42.84 46.23 -47.00
C THR A 887 -41.59 47.12 -47.09
N HIS A 888 -40.80 46.99 -48.16
CA HIS A 888 -39.54 47.72 -48.39
C HIS A 888 -38.57 47.71 -47.20
N THR A 889 -38.62 46.64 -46.39
CA THR A 889 -37.77 46.45 -45.21
C THR A 889 -36.74 45.37 -45.48
N ILE A 890 -35.48 45.54 -45.08
CA ILE A 890 -34.45 44.50 -45.25
C ILE A 890 -34.80 43.29 -44.37
N TRP A 891 -34.75 42.10 -44.97
CA TRP A 891 -35.10 40.84 -44.31
C TRP A 891 -34.13 39.69 -44.56
N HIS A 892 -33.18 39.85 -45.50
CA HIS A 892 -32.27 38.78 -45.88
C HIS A 892 -30.95 39.30 -46.47
N VAL A 893 -29.87 38.56 -46.25
CA VAL A 893 -28.54 38.77 -46.84
C VAL A 893 -27.95 37.45 -47.38
N ALA A 894 -27.23 37.52 -48.49
CA ALA A 894 -26.53 36.38 -49.10
C ALA A 894 -25.15 36.78 -49.63
N ILE A 895 -24.29 35.80 -49.94
CA ILE A 895 -22.94 36.03 -50.50
C ILE A 895 -22.97 35.71 -52.00
N TYR A 896 -22.59 36.67 -52.84
CA TYR A 896 -22.55 36.52 -54.29
C TYR A 896 -21.39 35.62 -54.73
N LEU A 897 -21.68 34.62 -55.55
CA LEU A 897 -20.71 33.64 -56.03
C LEU A 897 -20.17 33.95 -57.44
N GLY A 898 -20.70 35.00 -58.10
CA GLY A 898 -20.59 35.16 -59.54
C GLY A 898 -21.70 34.42 -60.29
N ASN A 899 -21.76 34.56 -61.61
CA ASN A 899 -22.69 33.84 -62.49
C ASN A 899 -24.17 33.90 -62.06
N ASN A 900 -24.61 35.02 -61.48
CA ASN A 900 -25.98 35.18 -60.95
C ASN A 900 -26.37 34.15 -59.88
N GLN A 901 -25.40 33.63 -59.12
CA GLN A 901 -25.64 32.70 -58.02
C GLN A 901 -25.22 33.30 -56.68
N VAL A 902 -25.90 32.88 -55.61
CA VAL A 902 -25.57 33.22 -54.23
C VAL A 902 -25.51 31.97 -53.38
N ILE A 903 -24.67 31.97 -52.34
CA ILE A 903 -24.80 31.08 -51.20
C ILE A 903 -25.53 31.81 -50.08
N GLU A 904 -26.49 31.14 -49.46
CA GLU A 904 -27.39 31.73 -48.48
C GLU A 904 -27.88 30.68 -47.48
N SER A 905 -28.29 31.14 -46.30
CA SER A 905 -29.09 30.34 -45.38
C SER A 905 -30.54 30.83 -45.38
N TRP A 906 -31.46 30.00 -45.88
CA TRP A 906 -32.89 30.30 -45.94
C TRP A 906 -33.69 29.01 -45.68
N PRO A 907 -34.89 29.06 -45.07
CA PRO A 907 -35.67 27.85 -44.82
C PRO A 907 -35.81 26.94 -46.06
N PRO A 908 -35.44 25.64 -45.96
CA PRO A 908 -35.09 24.94 -44.72
C PRO A 908 -33.58 24.89 -44.38
N ARG A 909 -32.66 25.34 -45.23
CA ARG A 909 -31.22 25.06 -45.11
C ARG A 909 -30.31 26.04 -45.86
N VAL A 910 -29.00 25.95 -45.59
CA VAL A 910 -27.96 26.58 -46.41
C VAL A 910 -27.91 25.93 -47.79
N MET A 911 -27.90 26.76 -48.84
CA MET A 911 -27.97 26.32 -50.23
C MET A 911 -27.37 27.34 -51.20
N VAL A 912 -27.08 26.88 -52.42
CA VAL A 912 -26.81 27.75 -53.57
C VAL A 912 -28.12 27.98 -54.33
N GLN A 913 -28.43 29.24 -54.63
CA GLN A 913 -29.63 29.63 -55.36
C GLN A 913 -29.30 30.69 -56.42
N PRO A 914 -30.16 30.86 -57.44
CA PRO A 914 -30.12 32.06 -58.27
C PRO A 914 -30.24 33.32 -57.41
N ILE A 915 -29.49 34.37 -57.76
CA ILE A 915 -29.49 35.66 -57.05
C ILE A 915 -30.89 36.28 -56.97
N VAL A 916 -31.77 35.97 -57.92
CA VAL A 916 -33.20 36.32 -57.90
C VAL A 916 -34.01 35.05 -58.08
N ASN A 917 -34.96 34.78 -57.18
CA ASN A 917 -35.88 33.65 -57.27
C ASN A 917 -37.28 34.02 -56.74
N GLY A 918 -38.22 33.07 -56.74
CA GLY A 918 -39.61 33.32 -56.33
C GLY A 918 -39.80 33.78 -54.88
N GLN A 919 -38.87 33.47 -53.97
CA GLN A 919 -38.88 33.91 -52.57
C GLN A 919 -38.06 35.18 -52.36
N ARG A 920 -37.03 35.39 -53.19
CA ARG A 920 -36.08 36.51 -53.12
C ARG A 920 -36.05 37.24 -54.46
N ASN A 921 -37.12 37.99 -54.72
CA ASN A 921 -37.36 38.64 -56.00
C ASN A 921 -37.00 40.14 -56.02
N VAL A 922 -36.79 40.78 -54.87
CA VAL A 922 -36.50 42.22 -54.77
C VAL A 922 -35.13 42.45 -54.10
N ILE A 923 -34.14 42.84 -54.89
CA ILE A 923 -32.80 43.21 -54.41
C ILE A 923 -32.84 44.63 -53.85
N ALA A 924 -32.34 44.81 -52.63
CA ALA A 924 -32.22 46.09 -51.96
C ALA A 924 -30.91 46.81 -52.23
N GLY A 925 -29.82 46.06 -52.39
CA GLY A 925 -28.52 46.61 -52.74
C GLY A 925 -27.38 45.60 -52.63
N ILE A 926 -26.23 46.00 -53.16
CA ILE A 926 -24.98 45.25 -53.12
C ILE A 926 -23.98 45.98 -52.23
N ARG A 927 -23.28 45.23 -51.38
CA ARG A 927 -22.22 45.74 -50.49
C ARG A 927 -20.93 44.97 -50.72
N ARG A 928 -19.85 45.67 -51.03
CA ARG A 928 -18.53 45.08 -51.25
C ARG A 928 -17.71 45.06 -49.97
N VAL A 929 -17.14 43.89 -49.70
CA VAL A 929 -16.33 43.61 -48.52
C VAL A 929 -14.84 43.91 -48.76
N PHE A 930 -14.36 43.63 -49.98
CA PHE A 930 -12.95 43.74 -50.36
C PHE A 930 -12.78 44.68 -51.54
N ALA A 931 -12.05 45.78 -51.36
CA ALA A 931 -11.80 46.78 -52.39
C ALA A 931 -10.67 46.39 -53.33
#